data_AF-A0A522G2V3-F1
#
_entry.id   AF-A0A522G2V3-F1
#
_cell.length_a   1.000
_cell.length_b   1.000
_cell.length_c   1.000
_cell.angle_alpha   90.00
_cell.angle_beta   90.00
_cell.angle_gamma   90.00
#
_symmetry.space_group_name_H-M   'P 1'
#
loop_
_entity.id
_entity.type
_entity.pdbx_description
1 polymer ?
#
loop_
_entity_poly.entity_id
_entity_poly.type
_entity_poly.pdbx_seq_one_letter_code
_entity_poly.pdbx_strand_id
1 'polypeptide(L)'
;MSVDTSKTARFPAFYKLSVAERVRMIHERGWLSAEDYHALASGEHTLKVSRADKLIENVVGVMGLPVGLGLNFLVNERDYVIPLVVEEPSIVAALSSAAKVVRGTGGFHVESTEPVLIGQVQVVDVPNPVQAKAALLQHKEELLNLANSLHPQMVARGGGAKDIEVQLLARAEGGDMVVLHLLVDTRDAMGANLVNTMCEGVASLVEKLTSGRVFLRILSNLADRALVRARCVIPVDALASKAFTGEDVRDGVILANEFASLDPYRAATHNKGIMNGVDAVALATGNDWRSIEAAAHAYAARGGRYTALTRWYKSASGELVGELDMPMKVGIVGGSLLSNATVGLNLRLLGVKSATELAEIMGAVGLAQNFSALRALSTEGIQQGHMTLHARSVAIAAGAGADIFDAVVDQLVEGGEIKVHKALEIIEGLRHGRAGIIVPADTPVPADGVSAYGKVILLGEHAVVYGSHAIAAPIPLAIHASVKDMPSGGVEMLIARWGVKCHFSRDPARRDSIQKSLGLIFDRLGLIERPMHIEVFPNVPRAMGLGGSAALAVAVVRALDRHFKLGLTDDEVNALAYQCERVAHGSPSGVDNTVATFGKTVLYQRDAAGAKPDIRELKLGGSVPLVIGISGRESLTARTVGNVRSAWMRNPALYEGIFEQIDRLALQGAQALEGHDLQQLGDLMNVCHGLLNALRVSSRELEELVQLARENGALGAKLTGGGGGGSIVALCPENRDRVIAAMRDAGYQAMAVDLG
;
A
#
# COMPACT_ATOMS: atom_id res chain seq x y z
N MET A 1 -23.10 -19.10 18.74
CA MET A 1 -21.63 -19.05 18.69
C MET A 1 -21.18 -18.01 19.70
N SER A 2 -20.50 -18.44 20.76
CA SER A 2 -19.93 -17.58 21.81
C SER A 2 -19.01 -16.53 21.19
N VAL A 3 -19.15 -15.27 21.62
CA VAL A 3 -18.28 -14.16 21.19
C VAL A 3 -16.88 -14.45 21.71
N ASP A 4 -15.94 -14.69 20.79
CA ASP A 4 -14.54 -14.91 21.10
C ASP A 4 -13.88 -13.57 21.45
N THR A 5 -13.80 -13.27 22.74
CA THR A 5 -13.18 -12.05 23.28
C THR A 5 -11.65 -12.05 23.18
N SER A 6 -11.03 -13.07 22.57
CA SER A 6 -9.57 -13.17 22.43
C SER A 6 -8.99 -12.44 21.21
N LYS A 7 -9.81 -12.01 20.24
CA LYS A 7 -9.36 -11.40 18.99
C LYS A 7 -9.25 -9.88 19.08
N THR A 8 -8.03 -9.36 18.94
CA THR A 8 -7.78 -7.90 18.89
C THR A 8 -7.77 -7.37 17.45
N ALA A 9 -8.41 -6.21 17.25
CA ALA A 9 -8.42 -5.45 16.00
C ALA A 9 -7.19 -4.53 15.84
N ARG A 10 -6.17 -4.68 16.70
CA ARG A 10 -4.91 -3.93 16.61
C ARG A 10 -3.90 -4.60 15.71
N PHE A 11 -3.57 -3.99 14.57
CA PHE A 11 -2.53 -4.47 13.65
C PHE A 11 -1.40 -3.44 13.54
N PRO A 12 -0.30 -3.60 14.31
CA PRO A 12 0.84 -2.69 14.23
C PRO A 12 1.44 -2.68 12.83
N ALA A 13 1.77 -1.48 12.33
CA ALA A 13 2.42 -1.28 11.03
C ALA A 13 1.69 -1.91 9.81
N PHE A 14 0.38 -2.16 9.90
CA PHE A 14 -0.41 -2.79 8.82
C PHE A 14 -0.30 -2.07 7.47
N TYR A 15 -0.22 -0.74 7.50
CA TYR A 15 -0.07 0.08 6.29
C TYR A 15 1.27 -0.13 5.57
N LYS A 16 2.32 -0.61 6.25
CA LYS A 16 3.63 -0.89 5.64
C LYS A 16 3.68 -2.24 4.89
N LEU A 17 2.71 -3.11 5.12
CA LEU A 17 2.64 -4.44 4.50
C LEU A 17 2.08 -4.36 3.09
N SER A 18 2.50 -5.28 2.22
CA SER A 18 1.84 -5.51 0.92
C SER A 18 0.41 -6.04 1.10
N VAL A 19 -0.42 -5.94 0.06
CA VAL A 19 -1.82 -6.43 0.11
C VAL A 19 -1.88 -7.93 0.46
N ALA A 20 -1.00 -8.75 -0.12
CA ALA A 20 -0.95 -10.18 0.16
C ALA A 20 -0.59 -10.49 1.63
N GLU A 21 0.36 -9.74 2.20
CA GLU A 21 0.75 -9.86 3.61
C GLU A 21 -0.37 -9.39 4.55
N ARG A 22 -1.08 -8.31 4.18
CA ARG A 22 -2.27 -7.83 4.93
C ARG A 22 -3.33 -8.92 5.01
N VAL A 23 -3.74 -9.47 3.87
CA VAL A 23 -4.78 -10.52 3.80
C VAL A 23 -4.35 -11.77 4.58
N ARG A 24 -3.08 -12.19 4.46
CA ARG A 24 -2.54 -13.31 5.25
C ARG A 24 -2.58 -13.03 6.75
N MET A 25 -2.17 -11.84 7.18
CA MET A 25 -2.17 -11.46 8.59
C MET A 25 -3.58 -11.44 9.20
N ILE A 26 -4.59 -10.97 8.45
CA ILE A 26 -5.99 -11.02 8.90
C ILE A 26 -6.43 -12.48 9.10
N HIS A 27 -6.11 -13.37 8.17
CA HIS A 27 -6.42 -14.80 8.25
C HIS A 27 -5.69 -15.50 9.42
N GLU A 28 -4.38 -15.30 9.57
CA GLU A 28 -3.58 -15.90 10.66
C GLU A 28 -4.07 -15.48 12.05
N ARG A 29 -4.69 -14.30 12.17
CA ARG A 29 -5.32 -13.83 13.41
C ARG A 29 -6.78 -14.24 13.56
N GLY A 30 -7.28 -15.11 12.68
CA GLY A 30 -8.61 -15.73 12.77
C GLY A 30 -9.77 -14.80 12.41
N TRP A 31 -9.53 -13.67 11.74
CA TRP A 31 -10.59 -12.76 11.30
C TRP A 31 -11.22 -13.19 9.96
N LEU A 32 -10.52 -14.01 9.18
CA LEU A 32 -11.03 -14.60 7.94
C LEU A 32 -11.07 -16.12 8.06
N SER A 33 -12.06 -16.74 7.42
CA SER A 33 -12.06 -18.18 7.17
C SER A 33 -11.02 -18.54 6.11
N ALA A 34 -10.65 -19.82 6.01
CA ALA A 34 -9.76 -20.28 4.95
C ALA A 34 -10.36 -20.02 3.55
N GLU A 35 -11.67 -20.17 3.39
CA GLU A 35 -12.40 -19.89 2.15
C GLU A 35 -12.32 -18.39 1.80
N ASP A 36 -12.62 -17.51 2.76
CA ASP A 36 -12.57 -16.06 2.56
C ASP A 36 -11.15 -15.56 2.27
N TYR A 37 -10.13 -16.17 2.91
CA TYR A 37 -8.73 -15.90 2.62
C TYR A 37 -8.38 -16.22 1.16
N HIS A 38 -8.76 -17.41 0.67
CA HIS A 38 -8.52 -17.79 -0.72
C HIS A 38 -9.27 -16.88 -1.69
N ALA A 39 -10.52 -16.54 -1.38
CA ALA A 39 -11.31 -15.63 -2.19
C ALA A 39 -10.62 -14.27 -2.33
N LEU A 40 -10.18 -13.65 -1.22
CA LEU A 40 -9.44 -12.37 -1.22
C LEU A 40 -8.07 -12.45 -1.90
N ALA A 41 -7.31 -13.52 -1.68
CA ALA A 41 -5.97 -13.67 -2.24
C ALA A 41 -5.98 -13.90 -3.75
N SER A 42 -7.00 -14.60 -4.27
CA SER A 42 -7.16 -14.89 -5.70
C SER A 42 -7.94 -13.82 -6.46
N GLY A 43 -8.70 -12.96 -5.77
CA GLY A 43 -9.63 -12.02 -6.38
C GLY A 43 -10.97 -12.64 -6.79
N GLU A 44 -11.24 -13.91 -6.45
CA GLU A 44 -12.49 -14.60 -6.82
C GLU A 44 -13.76 -13.93 -6.25
N HIS A 45 -13.61 -13.18 -5.15
CA HIS A 45 -14.69 -12.41 -4.52
C HIS A 45 -15.24 -11.26 -5.40
N THR A 46 -14.51 -10.86 -6.44
CA THR A 46 -14.86 -9.72 -7.29
C THR A 46 -16.13 -9.97 -8.10
N LEU A 47 -16.97 -8.94 -8.24
CA LEU A 47 -18.23 -9.05 -8.98
C LEU A 47 -17.95 -9.23 -10.48
N LYS A 48 -18.47 -10.32 -11.06
CA LYS A 48 -18.37 -10.62 -12.48
C LYS A 48 -19.53 -9.99 -13.26
N VAL A 49 -19.30 -9.60 -14.51
CA VAL A 49 -20.30 -8.95 -15.40
C VAL A 49 -21.61 -9.76 -15.48
N SER A 50 -21.53 -11.08 -15.60
CA SER A 50 -22.72 -11.96 -15.69
C SER A 50 -23.58 -11.99 -14.42
N ARG A 51 -23.02 -11.63 -13.26
CA ARG A 51 -23.80 -11.43 -12.03
C ARG A 51 -24.29 -10.00 -11.94
N ALA A 52 -23.49 -9.01 -12.33
CA ALA A 52 -23.86 -7.60 -12.35
C ALA A 52 -25.10 -7.34 -13.22
N ASP A 53 -25.19 -7.98 -14.39
CA ASP A 53 -26.35 -7.93 -15.31
C ASP A 53 -27.67 -8.41 -14.68
N LYS A 54 -27.60 -9.14 -13.57
CA LYS A 54 -28.78 -9.57 -12.79
C LYS A 54 -29.13 -8.63 -11.65
N LEU A 55 -28.33 -7.58 -11.42
CA LEU A 55 -28.53 -6.63 -10.31
C LEU A 55 -29.23 -5.35 -10.76
N ILE A 56 -28.89 -4.86 -11.94
CA ILE A 56 -29.41 -3.61 -12.52
C ILE A 56 -29.58 -3.77 -14.03
N GLU A 57 -30.28 -2.83 -14.65
CA GLU A 57 -30.53 -2.80 -16.09
C GLU A 57 -29.34 -2.23 -16.88
N ASN A 58 -29.23 -2.58 -18.17
CA ASN A 58 -28.28 -2.00 -19.13
C ASN A 58 -26.80 -2.13 -18.72
N VAL A 59 -26.40 -3.27 -18.15
CA VAL A 59 -25.02 -3.49 -17.69
C VAL A 59 -24.07 -3.69 -18.88
N VAL A 60 -23.01 -2.86 -18.92
CA VAL A 60 -21.93 -2.95 -19.92
C VAL A 60 -20.56 -3.29 -19.32
N GLY A 61 -20.48 -3.40 -18.00
CA GLY A 61 -19.22 -3.66 -17.28
C GLY A 61 -19.37 -3.59 -15.77
N VAL A 62 -18.25 -3.73 -15.05
CA VAL A 62 -18.17 -3.59 -13.59
C VAL A 62 -17.08 -2.57 -13.26
N MET A 63 -17.42 -1.59 -12.41
CA MET A 63 -16.48 -0.62 -11.87
C MET A 63 -16.07 -1.04 -10.46
N GLY A 64 -14.77 -1.25 -10.24
CA GLY A 64 -14.22 -1.60 -8.93
C GLY A 64 -13.83 -0.36 -8.11
N LEU A 65 -14.01 -0.45 -6.78
CA LEU A 65 -13.50 0.52 -5.81
C LEU A 65 -12.55 -0.18 -4.83
N PRO A 66 -11.56 0.54 -4.26
CA PRO A 66 -10.65 -0.04 -3.28
C PRO A 66 -11.39 -0.53 -2.02
N VAL A 67 -10.98 -1.68 -1.48
CA VAL A 67 -11.43 -2.18 -0.17
C VAL A 67 -10.29 -1.99 0.83
N GLY A 68 -10.50 -1.14 1.83
CA GLY A 68 -9.63 -0.93 2.97
C GLY A 68 -10.20 -1.50 4.27
N LEU A 69 -9.40 -1.51 5.33
CA LEU A 69 -9.82 -1.94 6.67
C LEU A 69 -9.57 -0.82 7.69
N GLY A 70 -10.64 -0.39 8.36
CA GLY A 70 -10.61 0.43 9.56
C GLY A 70 -10.23 -0.42 10.76
N LEU A 71 -9.11 -0.10 11.38
CA LEU A 71 -8.51 -0.88 12.46
C LEU A 71 -8.66 -0.20 13.82
N ASN A 72 -8.40 -0.94 14.89
CA ASN A 72 -8.40 -0.49 16.29
C ASN A 72 -9.79 -0.18 16.89
N PHE A 73 -10.88 -0.38 16.16
CA PHE A 73 -12.22 -0.11 16.68
C PHE A 73 -12.55 -1.03 17.86
N LEU A 74 -12.94 -0.40 18.96
CA LEU A 74 -13.52 -1.01 20.14
C LEU A 74 -14.89 -0.36 20.32
N VAL A 75 -15.96 -1.12 20.11
CA VAL A 75 -17.34 -0.62 20.19
C VAL A 75 -18.09 -1.51 21.17
N ASN A 76 -18.65 -0.93 22.22
CA ASN A 76 -19.33 -1.65 23.30
C ASN A 76 -18.49 -2.82 23.82
N GLU A 77 -17.21 -2.54 24.14
CA GLU A 77 -16.22 -3.51 24.64
C GLU A 77 -15.84 -4.65 23.68
N ARG A 78 -16.29 -4.60 22.41
CA ARG A 78 -15.96 -5.59 21.39
C ARG A 78 -15.08 -5.01 20.29
N ASP A 79 -14.06 -5.78 19.91
CA ASP A 79 -13.15 -5.48 18.82
C ASP A 79 -13.81 -5.71 17.45
N TYR A 80 -13.60 -4.77 16.52
CA TYR A 80 -14.05 -4.88 15.13
C TYR A 80 -12.96 -4.51 14.14
N VAL A 81 -12.86 -5.29 13.06
CA VAL A 81 -12.14 -4.94 11.83
C VAL A 81 -13.18 -4.50 10.82
N ILE A 82 -13.19 -3.22 10.48
CA ILE A 82 -14.28 -2.60 9.72
C ILE A 82 -13.88 -2.49 8.24
N PRO A 83 -14.53 -3.20 7.30
CA PRO A 83 -14.28 -3.03 5.88
C PRO A 83 -14.84 -1.69 5.40
N LEU A 84 -14.08 -1.00 4.56
CA LEU A 84 -14.37 0.32 4.03
C LEU A 84 -14.15 0.30 2.52
N VAL A 85 -15.14 0.71 1.74
CA VAL A 85 -15.02 0.86 0.28
C VAL A 85 -15.12 2.32 -0.07
N VAL A 86 -14.00 2.93 -0.47
CA VAL A 86 -13.92 4.36 -0.76
C VAL A 86 -12.71 4.67 -1.65
N GLU A 87 -12.86 5.64 -2.53
CA GLU A 87 -11.81 6.16 -3.43
C GLU A 87 -11.04 7.33 -2.83
N GLU A 88 -11.69 8.10 -1.95
CA GLU A 88 -11.07 9.27 -1.33
C GLU A 88 -9.93 8.82 -0.40
N PRO A 89 -8.71 9.34 -0.62
CA PRO A 89 -7.60 8.95 0.21
C PRO A 89 -7.70 9.50 1.64
N SER A 90 -6.83 8.98 2.52
CA SER A 90 -6.71 9.37 3.93
C SER A 90 -7.87 8.91 4.83
N ILE A 91 -9.07 8.68 4.31
CA ILE A 91 -10.24 8.26 5.12
C ILE A 91 -9.92 7.04 6.00
N VAL A 92 -9.42 5.96 5.40
CA VAL A 92 -9.12 4.71 6.13
C VAL A 92 -8.03 4.91 7.20
N ALA A 93 -7.03 5.73 6.90
CA ALA A 93 -5.94 6.03 7.82
C ALA A 93 -6.40 6.93 8.98
N ALA A 94 -7.20 7.95 8.67
CA ALA A 94 -7.77 8.88 9.63
C ALA A 94 -8.71 8.14 10.60
N LEU A 95 -9.62 7.29 10.09
CA LEU A 95 -10.47 6.40 10.89
C LEU A 95 -9.65 5.52 11.83
N SER A 96 -8.66 4.81 11.29
CA SER A 96 -7.84 3.88 12.08
C SER A 96 -7.02 4.58 13.17
N SER A 97 -6.57 5.81 12.90
CA SER A 97 -5.86 6.64 13.87
C SER A 97 -6.80 7.19 14.95
N ALA A 98 -7.98 7.70 14.57
CA ALA A 98 -9.00 8.17 15.51
C ALA A 98 -9.46 7.03 16.44
N ALA A 99 -9.79 5.87 15.87
CA ALA A 99 -10.18 4.70 16.64
C ALA A 99 -9.06 4.25 17.60
N LYS A 100 -7.78 4.36 17.21
CA LYS A 100 -6.65 4.06 18.10
C LYS A 100 -6.60 4.99 19.32
N VAL A 101 -6.84 6.29 19.13
CA VAL A 101 -6.87 7.28 20.23
C VAL A 101 -8.02 6.96 21.18
N VAL A 102 -9.23 6.81 20.64
CA VAL A 102 -10.45 6.53 21.43
C VAL A 102 -10.39 5.16 22.12
N ARG A 103 -9.75 4.16 21.50
CA ARG A 103 -9.55 2.85 22.14
C ARG A 103 -8.76 2.96 23.45
N GLY A 104 -7.76 3.85 23.50
CA GLY A 104 -6.93 4.05 24.69
C GLY A 104 -7.72 4.50 25.92
N THR A 105 -8.99 4.88 25.74
CA THR A 105 -9.84 5.53 26.73
C THR A 105 -11.14 4.75 26.99
N GLY A 106 -11.21 3.50 26.52
CA GLY A 106 -12.38 2.61 26.68
C GLY A 106 -13.18 2.37 25.40
N GLY A 107 -12.85 3.04 24.29
CA GLY A 107 -13.53 2.83 23.01
C GLY A 107 -14.82 3.65 22.86
N PHE A 108 -15.63 3.27 21.88
CA PHE A 108 -16.92 3.89 21.59
C PHE A 108 -18.03 3.17 22.33
N HIS A 109 -18.94 3.95 22.92
CA HIS A 109 -20.18 3.46 23.50
C HIS A 109 -21.31 3.85 22.56
N VAL A 110 -22.08 2.89 22.09
CA VAL A 110 -23.10 3.12 21.07
C VAL A 110 -24.38 2.38 21.43
N GLU A 111 -25.50 3.04 21.26
CA GLU A 111 -26.83 2.45 21.39
C GLU A 111 -27.65 2.70 20.13
N SER A 112 -28.59 1.81 19.85
CA SER A 112 -29.52 1.94 18.73
C SER A 112 -30.96 1.75 19.21
N THR A 113 -31.89 2.48 18.57
CA THR A 113 -33.33 2.25 18.77
C THR A 113 -33.80 1.06 17.92
N GLU A 114 -35.06 0.67 18.09
CA GLU A 114 -35.66 -0.37 17.26
C GLU A 114 -35.59 0.00 15.76
N PRO A 115 -35.39 -0.97 14.85
CA PRO A 115 -35.19 -0.72 13.42
C PRO A 115 -36.52 -0.47 12.69
N VAL A 116 -37.25 0.55 13.15
CA VAL A 116 -38.57 0.95 12.65
C VAL A 116 -38.43 1.91 11.48
N LEU A 117 -39.12 1.58 10.38
CA LEU A 117 -39.30 2.43 9.22
C LEU A 117 -40.72 2.99 9.15
N ILE A 118 -40.86 4.11 8.45
CA ILE A 118 -42.15 4.74 8.18
C ILE A 118 -42.56 4.41 6.74
N GLY A 119 -43.73 3.79 6.56
CA GLY A 119 -44.42 3.68 5.29
C GLY A 119 -45.52 4.73 5.17
N GLN A 120 -45.57 5.49 4.09
CA GLN A 120 -46.55 6.56 3.90
C GLN A 120 -47.61 6.15 2.89
N VAL A 121 -48.88 6.29 3.28
CA VAL A 121 -50.05 6.21 2.40
C VAL A 121 -50.69 7.59 2.35
N GLN A 122 -50.54 8.26 1.20
CA GLN A 122 -51.09 9.58 0.97
C GLN A 122 -52.52 9.47 0.45
N VAL A 123 -53.44 10.17 1.08
CA VAL A 123 -54.83 10.28 0.68
C VAL A 123 -55.14 11.73 0.31
N VAL A 124 -55.74 11.90 -0.86
CA VAL A 124 -56.18 13.18 -1.42
C VAL A 124 -57.69 13.15 -1.68
N ASP A 125 -58.25 14.30 -2.03
CA ASP A 125 -59.68 14.45 -2.33
C ASP A 125 -60.58 14.01 -1.16
N VAL A 126 -60.12 14.24 0.08
CA VAL A 126 -60.78 13.81 1.32
C VAL A 126 -61.86 14.84 1.73
N PRO A 127 -63.15 14.45 1.83
CA PRO A 127 -64.23 15.40 2.16
C PRO A 127 -64.09 16.04 3.55
N ASN A 128 -63.63 15.28 4.54
CA ASN A 128 -63.38 15.77 5.89
C ASN A 128 -62.10 15.14 6.47
N PRO A 129 -60.94 15.83 6.36
CA PRO A 129 -59.64 15.32 6.81
C PRO A 129 -59.59 14.95 8.29
N VAL A 130 -60.28 15.71 9.15
CA VAL A 130 -60.31 15.46 10.60
C VAL A 130 -61.07 14.17 10.91
N GLN A 131 -62.22 13.97 10.26
CA GLN A 131 -63.00 12.74 10.39
C GLN A 131 -62.25 11.54 9.82
N ALA A 132 -61.59 11.69 8.66
CA ALA A 132 -60.77 10.65 8.06
C ALA A 132 -59.61 10.23 8.98
N LYS A 133 -58.94 11.19 9.63
CA LYS A 133 -57.92 10.89 10.64
C LYS A 133 -58.48 10.10 11.82
N ALA A 134 -59.62 10.51 12.36
CA ALA A 134 -60.27 9.78 13.45
C ALA A 134 -60.65 8.35 13.04
N ALA A 135 -61.20 8.17 11.83
CA ALA A 135 -61.59 6.87 11.29
C ALA A 135 -60.39 5.91 11.14
N LEU A 136 -59.26 6.40 10.60
CA LEU A 136 -58.03 5.61 10.48
C LEU A 136 -57.48 5.18 11.84
N LEU A 137 -57.45 6.08 12.83
CA LEU A 137 -56.98 5.77 14.18
C LEU A 137 -57.91 4.78 14.90
N GLN A 138 -59.23 4.88 14.70
CA GLN A 138 -60.21 3.95 15.27
C GLN A 138 -60.06 2.54 14.69
N HIS A 139 -59.66 2.41 13.42
CA HIS A 139 -59.46 1.13 12.73
C HIS A 139 -57.97 0.72 12.68
N LYS A 140 -57.14 1.23 13.60
CA LYS A 140 -55.70 0.92 13.69
C LYS A 140 -55.42 -0.59 13.67
N GLU A 141 -56.10 -1.36 14.51
CA GLU A 141 -55.86 -2.81 14.61
C GLU A 141 -56.19 -3.54 13.30
N GLU A 142 -57.25 -3.13 12.60
CA GLU A 142 -57.62 -3.71 11.30
C GLU A 142 -56.53 -3.42 10.24
N LEU A 143 -56.04 -2.18 10.18
CA LEU A 143 -54.97 -1.77 9.28
C LEU A 143 -53.66 -2.51 9.57
N LEU A 144 -53.29 -2.64 10.85
CA LEU A 144 -52.08 -3.37 11.27
C LEU A 144 -52.17 -4.86 10.93
N ASN A 145 -53.33 -5.49 11.19
CA ASN A 145 -53.55 -6.90 10.86
C ASN A 145 -53.48 -7.14 9.36
N LEU A 146 -54.08 -6.26 8.55
CA LEU A 146 -54.02 -6.34 7.09
C LEU A 146 -52.58 -6.18 6.60
N ALA A 147 -51.85 -5.16 7.05
CA ALA A 147 -50.44 -4.95 6.68
C ALA A 147 -49.57 -6.17 7.05
N ASN A 148 -49.73 -6.70 8.27
CA ASN A 148 -48.97 -7.85 8.76
C ASN A 148 -49.30 -9.16 8.04
N SER A 149 -50.53 -9.32 7.53
CA SER A 149 -50.93 -10.52 6.77
C SER A 149 -50.14 -10.72 5.47
N LEU A 150 -49.58 -9.63 4.91
CA LEU A 150 -48.81 -9.65 3.66
C LEU A 150 -47.39 -10.20 3.87
N HIS A 151 -46.88 -10.17 5.11
CA HIS A 151 -45.52 -10.62 5.46
C HIS A 151 -45.49 -11.51 6.71
N PRO A 152 -46.16 -12.68 6.70
CA PRO A 152 -46.31 -13.53 7.88
C PRO A 152 -44.97 -14.04 8.42
N GLN A 153 -43.98 -14.27 7.56
CA GLN A 153 -42.64 -14.70 8.00
C GLN A 153 -41.89 -13.62 8.80
N MET A 154 -42.10 -12.34 8.49
CA MET A 154 -41.49 -11.24 9.26
C MET A 154 -42.13 -11.15 10.63
N VAL A 155 -43.47 -11.24 10.70
CA VAL A 155 -44.23 -11.25 11.95
C VAL A 155 -43.79 -12.42 12.84
N ALA A 156 -43.61 -13.60 12.25
CA ALA A 156 -43.11 -14.78 12.96
C ALA A 156 -41.68 -14.60 13.55
N ARG A 157 -40.88 -13.69 12.99
CA ARG A 157 -39.55 -13.31 13.51
C ARG A 157 -39.60 -12.13 14.49
N GLY A 158 -40.80 -11.70 14.89
CA GLY A 158 -41.02 -10.61 15.83
C GLY A 158 -41.11 -9.21 15.19
N GLY A 159 -40.96 -9.08 13.87
CA GLY A 159 -41.07 -7.80 13.16
C GLY A 159 -42.52 -7.40 12.84
N GLY A 160 -42.69 -6.66 11.74
CA GLY A 160 -43.99 -6.27 11.18
C GLY A 160 -44.42 -4.84 11.52
N ALA A 161 -45.60 -4.44 11.03
CA ALA A 161 -46.24 -3.19 11.38
C ALA A 161 -46.62 -3.19 12.88
N LYS A 162 -46.11 -2.20 13.62
CA LYS A 162 -46.26 -2.05 15.07
C LYS A 162 -47.27 -0.99 15.45
N ASP A 163 -47.33 0.09 14.68
CA ASP A 163 -48.21 1.21 14.96
C ASP A 163 -48.57 1.98 13.68
N ILE A 164 -49.49 2.92 13.80
CA ILE A 164 -49.82 3.91 12.78
C ILE A 164 -49.78 5.32 13.36
N GLU A 165 -49.44 6.30 12.52
CA GLU A 165 -49.64 7.72 12.81
C GLU A 165 -50.41 8.36 11.67
N VAL A 166 -51.15 9.44 11.93
CA VAL A 166 -51.90 10.14 10.88
C VAL A 166 -51.64 11.64 10.94
N GLN A 167 -51.09 12.16 9.87
CA GLN A 167 -50.75 13.57 9.69
C GLN A 167 -51.76 14.25 8.76
N LEU A 168 -52.12 15.49 9.09
CA LEU A 168 -52.92 16.37 8.23
C LEU A 168 -52.00 17.44 7.66
N LEU A 169 -51.89 17.51 6.34
CA LEU A 169 -51.01 18.46 5.65
C LEU A 169 -51.85 19.46 4.86
N ALA A 170 -51.78 20.72 5.24
CA ALA A 170 -52.51 21.79 4.59
C ALA A 170 -51.91 22.12 3.21
N ARG A 171 -52.78 22.38 2.23
CA ARG A 171 -52.38 22.80 0.87
C ARG A 171 -52.70 24.27 0.63
N ALA A 172 -51.81 24.97 -0.06
CA ALA A 172 -52.00 26.39 -0.40
C ALA A 172 -53.22 26.64 -1.32
N GLU A 173 -53.54 25.68 -2.20
CA GLU A 173 -54.65 25.78 -3.17
C GLU A 173 -55.97 25.14 -2.65
N GLY A 174 -56.02 24.72 -1.38
CA GLY A 174 -57.15 24.00 -0.78
C GLY A 174 -57.08 22.47 -0.96
N GLY A 175 -57.88 21.75 -0.16
CA GLY A 175 -57.99 20.29 -0.19
C GLY A 175 -56.87 19.56 0.57
N ASP A 176 -56.84 19.72 1.90
CA ASP A 176 -55.82 19.11 2.78
C ASP A 176 -55.60 17.63 2.51
N MET A 177 -54.35 17.20 2.67
CA MET A 177 -53.96 15.81 2.52
C MET A 177 -54.00 15.10 3.87
N VAL A 178 -54.45 13.85 3.86
CA VAL A 178 -54.31 12.94 4.99
C VAL A 178 -53.17 11.97 4.66
N VAL A 179 -52.16 11.89 5.52
CA VAL A 179 -51.03 10.99 5.33
C VAL A 179 -51.02 9.99 6.49
N LEU A 180 -51.28 8.73 6.18
CA LEU A 180 -51.13 7.61 7.11
C LEU A 180 -49.67 7.16 7.09
N HIS A 181 -49.05 7.11 8.25
CA HIS A 181 -47.76 6.48 8.48
C HIS A 181 -48.00 5.08 9.06
N LEU A 182 -47.44 4.04 8.46
CA LEU A 182 -47.28 2.72 9.05
C LEU A 182 -45.88 2.66 9.68
N LEU A 183 -45.79 2.38 10.98
CA LEU A 183 -44.53 2.16 11.68
C LEU A 183 -44.18 0.68 11.61
N VAL A 184 -43.17 0.32 10.83
CA VAL A 184 -42.84 -1.07 10.49
C VAL A 184 -41.46 -1.44 11.00
N ASP A 185 -41.39 -2.40 11.92
CA ASP A 185 -40.14 -3.03 12.35
C ASP A 185 -39.71 -4.06 11.31
N THR A 186 -38.62 -3.77 10.63
CA THR A 186 -38.12 -4.57 9.51
C THR A 186 -36.98 -5.51 9.91
N ARG A 187 -36.66 -5.58 11.21
CA ARG A 187 -35.59 -6.42 11.77
C ARG A 187 -34.28 -6.19 11.00
N ASP A 188 -33.69 -7.27 10.50
CA ASP A 188 -32.38 -7.26 9.84
C ASP A 188 -32.40 -6.89 8.35
N ALA A 189 -33.59 -6.69 7.76
CA ALA A 189 -33.73 -6.27 6.37
C ALA A 189 -33.69 -4.74 6.29
N MET A 190 -33.18 -4.18 5.19
CA MET A 190 -33.26 -2.73 4.96
C MET A 190 -34.73 -2.26 4.93
N GLY A 191 -35.62 -3.03 4.30
CA GLY A 191 -37.07 -2.92 4.53
C GLY A 191 -37.89 -2.20 3.47
N ALA A 192 -37.28 -1.52 2.49
CA ALA A 192 -37.99 -0.70 1.50
C ALA A 192 -39.14 -1.43 0.77
N ASN A 193 -38.85 -2.53 0.07
CA ASN A 193 -39.87 -3.30 -0.66
C ASN A 193 -40.98 -3.83 0.25
N LEU A 194 -40.62 -4.14 1.50
CA LEU A 194 -41.53 -4.75 2.46
C LEU A 194 -42.53 -3.71 3.00
N VAL A 195 -42.04 -2.53 3.34
CA VAL A 195 -42.88 -1.39 3.73
C VAL A 195 -43.78 -0.94 2.58
N ASN A 196 -43.26 -0.87 1.35
CA ASN A 196 -44.05 -0.51 0.18
C ASN A 196 -45.20 -1.49 -0.06
N THR A 197 -44.92 -2.79 0.02
CA THR A 197 -45.96 -3.84 -0.13
C THR A 197 -47.04 -3.70 0.95
N MET A 198 -46.66 -3.39 2.20
CA MET A 198 -47.64 -3.10 3.26
C MET A 198 -48.49 -1.87 2.96
N CYS A 199 -47.87 -0.78 2.51
CA CYS A 199 -48.59 0.43 2.10
C CYS A 199 -49.56 0.18 0.94
N GLU A 200 -49.15 -0.62 -0.06
CA GLU A 200 -50.00 -1.02 -1.18
C GLU A 200 -51.18 -1.87 -0.72
N GLY A 201 -50.94 -2.84 0.15
CA GLY A 201 -51.99 -3.75 0.59
C GLY A 201 -53.04 -3.11 1.51
N VAL A 202 -52.69 -2.08 2.29
CA VAL A 202 -53.69 -1.34 3.09
C VAL A 202 -54.45 -0.27 2.30
N ALA A 203 -54.03 0.05 1.07
CA ALA A 203 -54.54 1.19 0.32
C ALA A 203 -56.06 1.18 0.13
N SER A 204 -56.64 0.04 -0.29
CA SER A 204 -58.09 -0.05 -0.51
C SER A 204 -58.91 0.11 0.77
N LEU A 205 -58.40 -0.36 1.91
CA LEU A 205 -59.04 -0.15 3.21
C LEU A 205 -58.96 1.32 3.62
N VAL A 206 -57.81 1.97 3.40
CA VAL A 206 -57.61 3.40 3.65
C VAL A 206 -58.57 4.25 2.80
N GLU A 207 -58.73 3.97 1.51
CA GLU A 207 -59.71 4.67 0.65
C GLU A 207 -61.13 4.55 1.19
N LYS A 208 -61.55 3.32 1.55
CA LYS A 208 -62.87 3.06 2.12
C LYS A 208 -63.11 3.84 3.42
N LEU A 209 -62.14 3.84 4.33
CA LEU A 209 -62.27 4.50 5.64
C LEU A 209 -62.28 6.03 5.55
N THR A 210 -61.58 6.60 4.57
CA THR A 210 -61.40 8.04 4.43
C THR A 210 -62.37 8.68 3.43
N SER A 211 -63.02 7.88 2.58
CA SER A 211 -63.78 8.36 1.41
C SER A 211 -62.96 9.28 0.49
N GLY A 212 -61.65 9.12 0.51
CA GLY A 212 -60.71 9.82 -0.37
C GLY A 212 -60.04 8.86 -1.35
N ARG A 213 -59.11 9.39 -2.13
CA ARG A 213 -58.33 8.65 -3.12
C ARG A 213 -56.90 8.48 -2.64
N VAL A 214 -56.40 7.25 -2.61
CA VAL A 214 -54.99 6.98 -2.29
C VAL A 214 -54.12 7.28 -3.50
N PHE A 215 -53.01 8.00 -3.28
CA PHE A 215 -52.08 8.39 -4.34
C PHE A 215 -50.72 7.71 -4.18
N LEU A 216 -49.87 8.18 -3.26
CA LEU A 216 -48.57 7.57 -2.97
C LEU A 216 -48.68 6.48 -1.89
N ARG A 217 -47.91 5.40 -2.07
CA ARG A 217 -47.74 4.26 -1.16
C ARG A 217 -46.26 3.91 -1.13
N ILE A 218 -45.50 4.58 -0.28
CA ILE A 218 -44.04 4.56 -0.38
C ILE A 218 -43.41 4.75 0.99
N LEU A 219 -42.27 4.11 1.25
CA LEU A 219 -41.48 4.38 2.44
C LEU A 219 -41.02 5.85 2.52
N SER A 220 -40.81 6.33 3.74
CA SER A 220 -40.03 7.54 4.02
C SER A 220 -38.57 7.15 4.28
N ASN A 221 -37.64 7.81 3.59
CA ASN A 221 -36.21 7.68 3.89
C ASN A 221 -35.79 8.49 5.14
N LEU A 222 -36.61 9.43 5.63
CA LEU A 222 -36.37 10.04 6.93
C LEU A 222 -36.70 9.00 8.02
N ALA A 223 -35.74 8.12 8.30
CA ALA A 223 -35.84 7.01 9.23
C ALA A 223 -35.60 7.46 10.69
N ASP A 224 -36.28 8.51 11.13
CA ASP A 224 -36.06 9.14 12.45
C ASP A 224 -36.49 8.26 13.66
N ARG A 225 -37.07 7.09 13.41
CA ARG A 225 -37.37 6.05 14.41
C ARG A 225 -36.27 5.00 14.58
N ALA A 226 -35.34 4.93 13.63
CA ALA A 226 -34.17 4.05 13.68
C ALA A 226 -32.91 4.91 13.89
N LEU A 227 -32.69 5.38 15.11
CA LEU A 227 -31.57 6.23 15.49
C LEU A 227 -30.43 5.40 16.06
N VAL A 228 -29.21 5.81 15.71
CA VAL A 228 -27.99 5.41 16.42
C VAL A 228 -27.47 6.59 17.22
N ARG A 229 -27.05 6.32 18.47
CA ARG A 229 -26.36 7.29 19.33
C ARG A 229 -24.99 6.77 19.69
N ALA A 230 -23.94 7.43 19.19
CA ALA A 230 -22.56 7.06 19.47
C ALA A 230 -21.90 8.09 20.38
N ARG A 231 -21.04 7.62 21.30
CA ARG A 231 -20.34 8.45 22.26
C ARG A 231 -18.90 8.00 22.47
N CYS A 232 -17.99 8.95 22.64
CA CYS A 232 -16.62 8.71 23.09
C CYS A 232 -16.14 9.78 24.08
N VAL A 233 -15.20 9.40 24.96
CA VAL A 233 -14.53 10.31 25.90
C VAL A 233 -13.03 10.20 25.70
N ILE A 234 -12.34 11.33 25.59
CA ILE A 234 -10.90 11.38 25.30
C ILE A 234 -10.22 12.33 26.30
N PRO A 235 -9.36 11.81 27.21
CA PRO A 235 -8.53 12.64 28.08
C PRO A 235 -7.53 13.48 27.27
N VAL A 236 -7.20 14.66 27.80
CA VAL A 236 -6.29 15.62 27.17
C VAL A 236 -4.92 15.03 26.86
N ASP A 237 -4.39 14.17 27.73
CA ASP A 237 -3.09 13.50 27.53
C ASP A 237 -3.04 12.65 26.26
N ALA A 238 -4.18 12.10 25.83
CA ALA A 238 -4.28 11.30 24.61
C ALA A 238 -4.40 12.15 23.34
N LEU A 239 -4.71 13.45 23.47
CA LEU A 239 -4.86 14.40 22.37
C LEU A 239 -3.56 15.12 22.02
N ALA A 240 -2.66 15.27 23.01
CA ALA A 240 -1.43 16.04 22.90
C ALA A 240 -0.54 15.58 21.72
N SER A 241 0.16 16.55 21.14
CA SER A 241 1.11 16.34 20.04
C SER A 241 2.42 17.09 20.35
N LYS A 242 3.42 16.99 19.46
CA LYS A 242 4.67 17.74 19.63
C LYS A 242 4.48 19.27 19.56
N ALA A 243 3.44 19.73 18.88
CA ALA A 243 3.19 21.15 18.60
C ALA A 243 2.04 21.76 19.41
N PHE A 244 1.09 20.95 19.90
CA PHE A 244 -0.12 21.39 20.58
C PHE A 244 -0.36 20.62 21.88
N THR A 245 -0.79 21.31 22.93
CA THR A 245 -1.22 20.67 24.18
C THR A 245 -2.54 19.91 23.99
N GLY A 246 -2.87 19.00 24.90
CA GLY A 246 -4.12 18.26 24.83
C GLY A 246 -5.34 19.15 24.94
N GLU A 247 -5.24 20.20 25.75
CA GLU A 247 -6.25 21.24 25.95
C GLU A 247 -6.48 22.07 24.70
N ASP A 248 -5.40 22.50 24.02
CA ASP A 248 -5.50 23.26 22.77
C ASP A 248 -6.27 22.46 21.71
N VAL A 249 -5.95 21.18 21.58
CA VAL A 249 -6.63 20.28 20.63
C VAL A 249 -8.10 20.10 21.02
N ARG A 250 -8.40 19.85 22.30
CA ARG A 250 -9.77 19.72 22.81
C ARG A 250 -10.59 20.96 22.50
N ASP A 251 -10.10 22.13 22.91
CA ASP A 251 -10.84 23.38 22.80
C ASP A 251 -10.99 23.81 21.34
N GLY A 252 -9.99 23.53 20.50
CA GLY A 252 -10.08 23.70 19.05
C GLY A 252 -11.15 22.81 18.41
N VAL A 253 -11.28 21.55 18.82
CA VAL A 253 -12.33 20.64 18.31
C VAL A 253 -13.72 21.12 18.73
N ILE A 254 -13.88 21.56 19.98
CA ILE A 254 -15.14 22.12 20.49
C ILE A 254 -15.54 23.36 19.68
N LEU A 255 -14.60 24.30 19.49
CA LEU A 255 -14.84 25.52 18.72
C LEU A 255 -15.20 25.22 17.26
N ALA A 256 -14.54 24.25 16.63
CA ALA A 256 -14.85 23.84 15.26
C ALA A 256 -16.26 23.22 15.15
N ASN A 257 -16.71 22.46 16.15
CA ASN A 257 -18.08 21.94 16.23
C ASN A 257 -19.11 23.05 16.47
N GLU A 258 -18.79 24.03 17.30
CA GLU A 258 -19.64 25.20 17.52
C GLU A 258 -19.84 25.98 16.20
N PHE A 259 -18.76 26.22 15.45
CA PHE A 259 -18.85 26.84 14.12
C PHE A 259 -19.78 26.05 13.18
N ALA A 260 -19.65 24.73 13.13
CA ALA A 260 -20.53 23.87 12.35
C ALA A 260 -21.99 23.88 12.83
N SER A 261 -22.25 24.18 14.10
CA SER A 261 -23.61 24.24 14.65
C SER A 261 -24.30 25.58 14.35
N LEU A 262 -23.51 26.63 14.13
CA LEU A 262 -23.98 27.99 13.89
C LEU A 262 -24.14 28.33 12.41
N ASP A 263 -23.26 27.78 11.55
CA ASP A 263 -23.22 28.08 10.11
C ASP A 263 -23.54 26.84 9.24
N PRO A 264 -24.65 26.85 8.47
CA PRO A 264 -25.00 25.78 7.55
C PRO A 264 -23.92 25.45 6.50
N TYR A 265 -23.12 26.44 6.06
CA TYR A 265 -22.03 26.18 5.11
C TYR A 265 -20.96 25.28 5.73
N ARG A 266 -20.62 25.54 6.98
CA ARG A 266 -19.70 24.68 7.74
C ARG A 266 -20.35 23.35 8.11
N ALA A 267 -21.61 23.36 8.54
CA ALA A 267 -22.38 22.16 8.86
C ALA A 267 -22.39 21.15 7.70
N ALA A 268 -22.54 21.62 6.46
CA ALA A 268 -22.53 20.77 5.28
C ALA A 268 -21.21 20.01 5.15
N THR A 269 -20.08 20.72 5.27
CA THR A 269 -18.74 20.13 5.21
C THR A 269 -18.47 19.21 6.41
N HIS A 270 -18.95 19.59 7.59
CA HIS A 270 -18.83 18.83 8.83
C HIS A 270 -19.56 17.48 8.74
N ASN A 271 -20.81 17.49 8.24
CA ASN A 271 -21.61 16.28 8.07
C ASN A 271 -21.08 15.43 6.90
N LYS A 272 -20.62 16.02 5.79
CA LYS A 272 -19.89 15.29 4.74
C LYS A 272 -18.73 14.49 5.33
N GLY A 273 -17.99 15.08 6.27
CA GLY A 273 -16.92 14.40 7.00
C GLY A 273 -17.40 13.15 7.75
N ILE A 274 -18.58 13.17 8.37
CA ILE A 274 -19.19 11.98 9.01
C ILE A 274 -19.48 10.92 7.94
N MET A 275 -20.11 11.35 6.84
CA MET A 275 -20.60 10.46 5.78
C MET A 275 -19.46 9.78 5.00
N ASN A 276 -18.30 10.41 4.88
CA ASN A 276 -17.08 9.78 4.35
C ASN A 276 -16.77 8.40 4.98
N GLY A 277 -16.99 8.26 6.29
CA GLY A 277 -16.79 6.98 6.99
C GLY A 277 -18.01 6.07 6.87
N VAL A 278 -19.20 6.62 7.07
CA VAL A 278 -20.48 5.88 7.07
C VAL A 278 -20.74 5.23 5.71
N ASP A 279 -20.63 6.00 4.63
CA ASP A 279 -20.88 5.53 3.26
C ASP A 279 -19.87 4.47 2.83
N ALA A 280 -18.62 4.59 3.29
CA ALA A 280 -17.60 3.59 3.03
C ALA A 280 -17.97 2.22 3.64
N VAL A 281 -18.59 2.21 4.82
CA VAL A 281 -19.12 0.98 5.43
C VAL A 281 -20.40 0.53 4.73
N ALA A 282 -21.29 1.46 4.35
CA ALA A 282 -22.53 1.15 3.63
C ALA A 282 -22.22 0.42 2.32
N LEU A 283 -21.31 0.97 1.52
CA LEU A 283 -20.80 0.36 0.30
C LEU A 283 -20.17 -1.01 0.55
N ALA A 284 -19.28 -1.11 1.54
CA ALA A 284 -18.59 -2.36 1.89
C ALA A 284 -19.56 -3.48 2.30
N THR A 285 -20.69 -3.10 2.89
CA THR A 285 -21.72 -4.03 3.36
C THR A 285 -22.93 -4.10 2.43
N GLY A 286 -22.88 -3.48 1.24
CA GLY A 286 -23.94 -3.55 0.22
C GLY A 286 -25.24 -2.82 0.58
N ASN A 287 -25.20 -1.91 1.56
CA ASN A 287 -26.33 -1.09 1.96
C ASN A 287 -26.51 0.11 1.03
N ASP A 288 -27.75 0.61 0.95
CA ASP A 288 -28.07 1.79 0.14
C ASP A 288 -27.61 3.07 0.87
N TRP A 289 -26.44 3.58 0.48
CA TRP A 289 -25.90 4.80 1.07
C TRP A 289 -26.75 6.05 0.77
N ARG A 290 -27.53 6.08 -0.31
CA ARG A 290 -28.37 7.24 -0.65
C ARG A 290 -29.52 7.38 0.35
N SER A 291 -30.08 6.26 0.79
CA SER A 291 -31.12 6.24 1.83
C SER A 291 -30.56 6.78 3.16
N ILE A 292 -29.35 6.36 3.53
CA ILE A 292 -28.67 6.79 4.76
C ILE A 292 -28.33 8.29 4.69
N GLU A 293 -27.74 8.75 3.59
CA GLU A 293 -27.43 10.17 3.32
C GLU A 293 -28.66 11.05 3.41
N ALA A 294 -29.75 10.68 2.72
CA ALA A 294 -31.00 11.43 2.74
C ALA A 294 -31.56 11.54 4.16
N ALA A 295 -31.53 10.44 4.94
CA ALA A 295 -31.99 10.42 6.32
C ALA A 295 -31.14 11.32 7.22
N ALA A 296 -29.82 11.18 7.15
CA ALA A 296 -28.87 11.94 7.96
C ALA A 296 -28.98 13.44 7.70
N HIS A 297 -28.96 13.85 6.44
CA HIS A 297 -29.04 15.26 6.05
C HIS A 297 -30.41 15.88 6.32
N ALA A 298 -31.51 15.15 6.13
CA ALA A 298 -32.84 15.63 6.52
C ALA A 298 -32.95 15.78 8.05
N TYR A 299 -32.42 14.83 8.82
CA TYR A 299 -32.40 14.89 10.28
C TYR A 299 -31.53 16.04 10.81
N ALA A 300 -30.44 16.38 10.12
CA ALA A 300 -29.63 17.56 10.43
C ALA A 300 -30.40 18.89 10.29
N ALA A 301 -31.51 18.90 9.53
CA ALA A 301 -32.37 20.08 9.35
C ALA A 301 -33.67 20.04 10.18
N ARG A 302 -33.85 19.04 11.05
CA ARG A 302 -35.10 18.83 11.83
C ARG A 302 -35.55 20.03 12.68
N GLY A 303 -34.61 20.89 13.07
CA GLY A 303 -34.87 22.10 13.87
C GLY A 303 -35.20 23.36 13.06
N GLY A 304 -35.48 23.24 11.75
CA GLY A 304 -35.76 24.37 10.86
C GLY A 304 -34.52 25.06 10.28
N ARG A 305 -33.32 24.70 10.78
CA ARG A 305 -32.02 25.08 10.20
C ARG A 305 -31.12 23.85 10.14
N TYR A 306 -30.42 23.70 9.02
CA TYR A 306 -29.42 22.65 8.85
C TYR A 306 -28.21 22.88 9.79
N THR A 307 -27.84 21.89 10.58
CA THR A 307 -26.81 21.98 11.64
C THR A 307 -25.91 20.73 11.71
N ALA A 308 -24.90 20.73 12.58
CA ALA A 308 -24.03 19.59 12.82
C ALA A 308 -24.79 18.40 13.44
N LEU A 309 -24.49 17.18 12.99
CA LEU A 309 -25.04 15.94 13.56
C LEU A 309 -24.33 15.50 14.85
N THR A 310 -23.14 16.03 15.11
CA THR A 310 -22.37 15.74 16.33
C THR A 310 -22.42 16.87 17.33
N ARG A 311 -22.09 16.54 18.58
CA ARG A 311 -21.80 17.50 19.64
C ARG A 311 -20.45 17.16 20.24
N TRP A 312 -19.58 18.17 20.28
CA TRP A 312 -18.29 18.08 20.98
C TRP A 312 -18.27 19.10 22.11
N TYR A 313 -17.94 18.64 23.31
CA TYR A 313 -17.95 19.49 24.51
C TYR A 313 -16.95 18.99 25.56
N LYS A 314 -16.70 19.83 26.57
CA LYS A 314 -15.81 19.53 27.68
C LYS A 314 -16.60 18.91 28.84
N SER A 315 -16.13 17.78 29.38
CA SER A 315 -16.70 17.19 30.60
C SER A 315 -16.36 18.01 31.85
N ALA A 316 -17.01 17.73 32.98
CA ALA A 316 -16.68 18.36 34.26
C ALA A 316 -15.22 18.08 34.71
N SER A 317 -14.68 16.93 34.34
CA SER A 317 -13.29 16.49 34.55
C SER A 317 -12.28 17.09 33.54
N GLY A 318 -12.75 17.83 32.53
CA GLY A 318 -11.89 18.48 31.54
C GLY A 318 -11.59 17.65 30.29
N GLU A 319 -12.19 16.48 30.13
CA GLU A 319 -12.00 15.60 28.97
C GLU A 319 -12.81 16.09 27.76
N LEU A 320 -12.40 15.68 26.56
CA LEU A 320 -13.18 15.89 25.34
C LEU A 320 -14.26 14.81 25.24
N VAL A 321 -15.53 15.21 25.12
CA VAL A 321 -16.65 14.29 24.90
C VAL A 321 -17.23 14.56 23.52
N GLY A 322 -17.41 13.49 22.73
CA GLY A 322 -18.06 13.52 21.43
C GLY A 322 -19.32 12.66 21.44
N GLU A 323 -20.40 13.19 20.88
CA GLU A 323 -21.68 12.50 20.71
C GLU A 323 -22.18 12.66 19.26
N LEU A 324 -22.81 11.63 18.72
CA LEU A 324 -23.44 11.61 17.39
C LEU A 324 -24.84 11.01 17.53
N ASP A 325 -25.86 11.73 17.04
CA ASP A 325 -27.22 11.23 16.89
C ASP A 325 -27.63 11.29 15.42
N MET A 326 -27.93 10.13 14.81
CA MET A 326 -28.24 10.06 13.38
C MET A 326 -29.18 8.90 13.04
N PRO A 327 -30.13 9.08 12.11
CA PRO A 327 -30.87 7.97 11.53
C PRO A 327 -29.93 6.98 10.84
N MET A 328 -30.09 5.69 11.13
CA MET A 328 -29.26 4.63 10.59
C MET A 328 -30.07 3.36 10.38
N LYS A 329 -30.85 3.33 9.28
CA LYS A 329 -31.50 2.10 8.85
C LYS A 329 -30.65 1.37 7.83
N VAL A 330 -30.15 0.22 8.25
CA VAL A 330 -29.36 -0.71 7.41
C VAL A 330 -29.93 -2.11 7.46
N GLY A 331 -29.38 -3.01 6.64
CA GLY A 331 -29.69 -4.43 6.64
C GLY A 331 -28.44 -5.30 6.55
N ILE A 332 -28.58 -6.52 7.07
CA ILE A 332 -27.61 -7.61 6.91
C ILE A 332 -28.22 -8.79 6.13
N VAL A 333 -29.51 -8.71 5.77
CA VAL A 333 -30.21 -9.67 4.92
C VAL A 333 -30.95 -9.00 3.77
N GLY A 334 -30.98 -9.66 2.62
CA GLY A 334 -31.67 -9.17 1.41
C GLY A 334 -31.06 -9.74 0.13
N GLY A 335 -31.86 -9.85 -0.93
CA GLY A 335 -31.41 -10.44 -2.21
C GLY A 335 -30.25 -9.69 -2.86
N SER A 336 -30.23 -8.36 -2.75
CA SER A 336 -29.15 -7.50 -3.25
C SER A 336 -27.86 -7.58 -2.42
N LEU A 337 -27.96 -7.85 -1.12
CA LEU A 337 -26.80 -7.98 -0.22
C LEU A 337 -26.05 -9.29 -0.45
N LEU A 338 -26.77 -10.38 -0.75
CA LEU A 338 -26.20 -11.71 -0.95
C LEU A 338 -25.69 -11.95 -2.38
N SER A 339 -26.02 -11.09 -3.34
CA SER A 339 -25.66 -11.29 -4.74
C SER A 339 -24.21 -10.92 -5.06
N ASN A 340 -23.60 -10.04 -4.25
CA ASN A 340 -22.19 -9.67 -4.35
C ASN A 340 -21.35 -10.45 -3.32
N ALA A 341 -20.43 -11.30 -3.80
CA ALA A 341 -19.59 -12.14 -2.95
C ALA A 341 -18.69 -11.33 -2.00
N THR A 342 -18.23 -10.15 -2.42
CA THR A 342 -17.42 -9.24 -1.58
C THR A 342 -18.23 -8.72 -0.39
N VAL A 343 -19.52 -8.41 -0.58
CA VAL A 343 -20.41 -7.96 0.51
C VAL A 343 -20.59 -9.06 1.55
N GLY A 344 -20.88 -10.28 1.10
CA GLY A 344 -21.03 -11.42 2.00
C GLY A 344 -19.76 -11.71 2.82
N LEU A 345 -18.59 -11.59 2.19
CA LEU A 345 -17.30 -11.72 2.86
C LEU A 345 -17.09 -10.62 3.90
N ASN A 346 -17.37 -9.36 3.55
CA ASN A 346 -17.22 -8.21 4.44
C ASN A 346 -18.14 -8.30 5.67
N LEU A 347 -19.38 -8.76 5.51
CA LEU A 347 -20.29 -9.01 6.64
C LEU A 347 -19.78 -10.12 7.55
N ARG A 348 -19.18 -11.19 7.00
CA ARG A 348 -18.53 -12.26 7.79
C ARG A 348 -17.30 -11.75 8.55
N LEU A 349 -16.48 -10.91 7.90
CA LEU A 349 -15.31 -10.27 8.51
C LEU A 349 -15.71 -9.36 9.68
N LEU A 350 -16.76 -8.55 9.51
CA LEU A 350 -17.34 -7.72 10.57
C LEU A 350 -17.88 -8.58 11.72
N GLY A 351 -18.51 -9.71 11.40
CA GLY A 351 -19.04 -10.64 12.39
C GLY A 351 -20.27 -10.11 13.14
N VAL A 352 -21.00 -9.15 12.56
CA VAL A 352 -22.28 -8.62 13.08
C VAL A 352 -23.37 -9.70 13.09
N LYS A 353 -24.30 -9.59 14.04
CA LYS A 353 -25.40 -10.53 14.30
C LYS A 353 -26.77 -9.91 14.02
N SER A 354 -26.87 -8.59 14.03
CA SER A 354 -28.09 -7.86 13.67
C SER A 354 -27.78 -6.61 12.84
N ALA A 355 -28.80 -6.09 12.17
CA ALA A 355 -28.71 -4.79 11.50
C ALA A 355 -28.52 -3.62 12.49
N THR A 356 -29.03 -3.74 13.71
CA THR A 356 -28.82 -2.73 14.77
C THR A 356 -27.36 -2.67 15.20
N GLU A 357 -26.68 -3.82 15.35
CA GLU A 357 -25.24 -3.86 15.64
C GLU A 357 -24.42 -3.26 14.50
N LEU A 358 -24.81 -3.50 13.23
CA LEU A 358 -24.18 -2.82 12.09
C LEU A 358 -24.39 -1.30 12.14
N ALA A 359 -25.60 -0.85 12.47
CA ALA A 359 -25.90 0.57 12.64
C ALA A 359 -25.04 1.21 13.74
N GLU A 360 -24.84 0.52 14.86
CA GLU A 360 -23.97 0.96 15.96
C GLU A 360 -22.52 1.12 15.52
N ILE A 361 -21.99 0.14 14.78
CA ILE A 361 -20.63 0.23 14.21
C ILE A 361 -20.53 1.44 13.27
N MET A 362 -21.52 1.67 12.41
CA MET A 362 -21.54 2.82 11.50
C MET A 362 -21.63 4.15 12.26
N GLY A 363 -22.37 4.22 13.36
CA GLY A 363 -22.38 5.37 14.27
C GLY A 363 -21.00 5.66 14.87
N ALA A 364 -20.30 4.62 15.37
CA ALA A 364 -18.93 4.77 15.86
C ALA A 364 -17.97 5.25 14.77
N VAL A 365 -18.08 4.71 13.55
CA VAL A 365 -17.28 5.13 12.39
C VAL A 365 -17.54 6.58 12.03
N GLY A 366 -18.80 7.01 11.98
CA GLY A 366 -19.17 8.40 11.70
C GLY A 366 -18.59 9.38 12.73
N LEU A 367 -18.68 9.05 14.01
CA LEU A 367 -18.11 9.86 15.10
C LEU A 367 -16.57 9.90 15.04
N ALA A 368 -15.92 8.75 14.79
CA ALA A 368 -14.47 8.65 14.63
C ALA A 368 -13.96 9.49 13.44
N GLN A 369 -14.68 9.46 12.32
CA GLN A 369 -14.30 10.22 11.13
C GLN A 369 -14.41 11.71 11.39
N ASN A 370 -15.50 12.14 12.03
CA ASN A 370 -15.69 13.53 12.41
C ASN A 370 -14.58 14.02 13.35
N PHE A 371 -14.27 13.26 14.40
CA PHE A 371 -13.16 13.56 15.31
C PHE A 371 -11.85 13.76 14.55
N SER A 372 -11.52 12.85 13.63
CA SER A 372 -10.28 12.91 12.85
C SER A 372 -10.19 14.20 12.02
N ALA A 373 -11.30 14.60 11.39
CA ALA A 373 -11.36 15.79 10.56
C ALA A 373 -11.27 17.07 11.39
N LEU A 374 -12.01 17.16 12.51
CA LEU A 374 -11.94 18.31 13.40
C LEU A 374 -10.55 18.45 14.02
N ARG A 375 -9.97 17.35 14.51
CA ARG A 375 -8.62 17.36 15.08
C ARG A 375 -7.58 17.86 14.08
N ALA A 376 -7.66 17.45 12.82
CA ALA A 376 -6.74 17.90 11.78
C ALA A 376 -6.92 19.39 11.43
N LEU A 377 -8.16 19.92 11.48
CA LEU A 377 -8.45 21.33 11.24
C LEU A 377 -8.01 22.24 12.39
N SER A 378 -8.04 21.73 13.62
CA SER A 378 -7.69 22.48 14.82
C SER A 378 -6.19 22.49 15.13
N THR A 379 -5.37 21.71 14.42
CA THR A 379 -3.91 21.62 14.65
C THR A 379 -3.09 22.06 13.43
N GLU A 380 -2.61 21.11 12.62
CA GLU A 380 -1.60 21.33 11.57
C GLU A 380 -2.24 21.59 10.19
N GLY A 381 -3.57 21.60 10.10
CA GLY A 381 -4.31 21.70 8.84
C GLY A 381 -4.31 20.38 8.05
N ILE A 382 -5.40 20.13 7.30
CA ILE A 382 -5.61 18.85 6.58
C ILE A 382 -4.54 18.59 5.48
N GLN A 383 -3.89 19.63 4.98
CA GLN A 383 -3.10 19.59 3.74
C GLN A 383 -1.86 18.69 3.84
N GLN A 384 -1.04 18.76 4.90
CA GLN A 384 0.25 18.02 4.92
C GLN A 384 0.08 16.49 4.84
N GLY A 385 -0.95 15.92 5.48
CA GLY A 385 -1.24 14.48 5.40
C GLY A 385 -1.97 14.04 4.12
N HIS A 386 -2.86 14.90 3.59
CA HIS A 386 -3.61 14.62 2.35
C HIS A 386 -2.74 14.70 1.10
N MET A 387 -1.70 15.53 1.09
CA MET A 387 -0.86 15.78 -0.09
C MET A 387 -0.23 14.51 -0.65
N THR A 388 0.32 13.64 0.20
CA THR A 388 0.98 12.41 -0.27
C THR A 388 0.01 11.47 -0.96
N LEU A 389 -1.19 11.31 -0.39
CA LEU A 389 -2.17 10.39 -0.95
C LEU A 389 -2.94 10.99 -2.13
N HIS A 390 -3.19 12.31 -2.13
CA HIS A 390 -3.72 13.03 -3.28
C HIS A 390 -2.75 12.95 -4.47
N ALA A 391 -1.44 13.07 -4.22
CA ALA A 391 -0.40 12.87 -5.23
C ALA A 391 -0.43 11.47 -5.83
N ARG A 392 -0.70 10.43 -5.01
CA ARG A 392 -0.93 9.05 -5.51
C ARG A 392 -2.12 8.98 -6.46
N SER A 393 -3.29 9.52 -6.10
CA SER A 393 -4.45 9.50 -6.99
C SER A 393 -4.20 10.27 -8.29
N VAL A 394 -3.53 11.41 -8.21
CA VAL A 394 -3.17 12.21 -9.39
C VAL A 394 -2.17 11.48 -10.29
N ALA A 395 -1.19 10.77 -9.71
CA ALA A 395 -0.27 9.93 -10.46
C ALA A 395 -0.98 8.76 -11.17
N ILE A 396 -1.98 8.12 -10.53
CA ILE A 396 -2.81 7.07 -11.17
C ILE A 396 -3.60 7.67 -12.34
N ALA A 397 -4.28 8.80 -12.11
CA ALA A 397 -5.09 9.45 -13.14
C ALA A 397 -4.27 9.91 -14.35
N ALA A 398 -3.01 10.29 -14.13
CA ALA A 398 -2.06 10.61 -15.19
C ALA A 398 -1.44 9.37 -15.87
N GLY A 399 -1.80 8.16 -15.44
CA GLY A 399 -1.34 6.90 -16.05
C GLY A 399 0.10 6.52 -15.70
N ALA A 400 0.57 6.88 -14.50
CA ALA A 400 1.89 6.46 -14.02
C ALA A 400 1.97 4.93 -13.91
N GLY A 401 2.93 4.33 -14.59
CA GLY A 401 3.23 2.89 -14.47
C GLY A 401 3.80 2.56 -13.09
N ALA A 402 3.64 1.32 -12.63
CA ALA A 402 4.10 0.87 -11.31
C ALA A 402 5.61 1.11 -11.06
N ASP A 403 6.38 1.21 -12.14
CA ASP A 403 7.82 1.45 -12.22
C ASP A 403 8.26 2.92 -12.03
N ILE A 404 7.33 3.86 -12.18
CA ILE A 404 7.55 5.31 -11.97
C ILE A 404 6.60 5.90 -10.92
N PHE A 405 5.64 5.11 -10.44
CA PHE A 405 4.53 5.57 -9.62
C PHE A 405 4.98 6.38 -8.39
N ASP A 406 5.82 5.79 -7.54
CA ASP A 406 6.25 6.45 -6.31
C ASP A 406 7.14 7.68 -6.60
N ALA A 407 7.94 7.65 -7.67
CA ALA A 407 8.75 8.81 -8.08
C ALA A 407 7.89 9.99 -8.58
N VAL A 408 6.82 9.70 -9.34
CA VAL A 408 5.84 10.71 -9.76
C VAL A 408 5.17 11.32 -8.54
N VAL A 409 4.79 10.48 -7.57
CA VAL A 409 4.14 10.91 -6.33
C VAL A 409 5.05 11.80 -5.50
N ASP A 410 6.31 11.40 -5.31
CA ASP A 410 7.27 12.16 -4.52
C ASP A 410 7.55 13.52 -5.14
N GLN A 411 7.73 13.60 -6.47
CA GLN A 411 7.91 14.87 -7.17
C GLN A 411 6.67 15.78 -7.14
N LEU A 412 5.46 15.21 -7.17
CA LEU A 412 4.22 15.98 -7.00
C LEU A 412 4.11 16.58 -5.59
N VAL A 413 4.53 15.83 -4.56
CA VAL A 413 4.51 16.29 -3.17
C VAL A 413 5.59 17.36 -2.94
N GLU A 414 6.81 17.11 -3.41
CA GLU A 414 7.96 18.02 -3.25
C GLU A 414 7.76 19.33 -4.04
N GLY A 415 7.21 19.24 -5.26
CA GLY A 415 6.89 20.39 -6.09
C GLY A 415 5.66 21.19 -5.64
N GLY A 416 4.84 20.65 -4.73
CA GLY A 416 3.62 21.30 -4.22
C GLY A 416 2.47 21.44 -5.23
N GLU A 417 2.70 21.20 -6.53
CA GLU A 417 1.69 21.22 -7.60
C GLU A 417 1.13 19.82 -7.89
N ILE A 418 0.12 19.43 -7.13
CA ILE A 418 -0.52 18.11 -7.26
C ILE A 418 -1.67 18.18 -8.30
N LYS A 419 -1.33 18.27 -9.59
CA LYS A 419 -2.30 18.33 -10.70
C LYS A 419 -1.99 17.31 -11.78
N VAL A 420 -3.01 16.82 -12.49
CA VAL A 420 -2.84 15.79 -13.54
C VAL A 420 -1.90 16.24 -14.65
N HIS A 421 -1.96 17.51 -15.09
CA HIS A 421 -1.00 18.02 -16.08
C HIS A 421 0.44 17.99 -15.55
N LYS A 422 0.66 18.32 -14.28
CA LYS A 422 1.99 18.28 -13.68
C LYS A 422 2.48 16.85 -13.54
N ALA A 423 1.59 15.93 -13.17
CA ALA A 423 1.88 14.52 -13.16
C ALA A 423 2.18 13.98 -14.56
N LEU A 424 1.49 14.46 -15.60
CA LEU A 424 1.80 14.15 -17.00
C LEU A 424 3.15 14.74 -17.42
N GLU A 425 3.49 15.97 -17.03
CA GLU A 425 4.83 16.56 -17.25
C GLU A 425 5.93 15.78 -16.53
N ILE A 426 5.68 15.35 -15.29
CA ILE A 426 6.61 14.53 -14.51
C ILE A 426 6.73 13.14 -15.14
N ILE A 427 5.61 12.52 -15.55
CA ILE A 427 5.58 11.25 -16.25
C ILE A 427 6.29 11.39 -17.60
N GLU A 428 6.08 12.46 -18.36
CA GLU A 428 6.77 12.77 -19.60
C GLU A 428 8.24 13.08 -19.34
N GLY A 429 8.62 13.75 -18.26
CA GLY A 429 10.03 13.95 -17.89
C GLY A 429 10.71 12.63 -17.52
N LEU A 430 10.00 11.75 -16.80
CA LEU A 430 10.47 10.41 -16.43
C LEU A 430 10.41 9.43 -17.61
N ARG A 431 9.48 9.62 -18.56
CA ARG A 431 9.32 8.85 -19.81
C ARG A 431 10.24 9.33 -20.90
N HIS A 432 10.51 10.62 -21.08
CA HIS A 432 11.55 11.19 -21.95
C HIS A 432 12.94 10.98 -21.34
N GLY A 433 13.03 10.84 -20.01
CA GLY A 433 14.21 10.27 -19.34
C GLY A 433 14.40 8.77 -19.58
N ARG A 434 13.38 8.04 -20.07
CA ARG A 434 13.41 6.59 -20.38
C ARG A 434 13.28 6.24 -21.87
N ALA A 435 12.71 7.11 -22.70
CA ALA A 435 12.49 6.95 -24.13
C ALA A 435 13.41 7.92 -24.85
N GLY A 436 14.58 7.41 -25.22
CA GLY A 436 15.57 8.19 -25.95
C GLY A 436 16.45 9.05 -25.04
N ILE A 437 17.11 8.42 -24.07
CA ILE A 437 18.48 8.82 -23.77
C ILE A 437 19.41 7.75 -24.36
N ILE A 438 19.56 7.80 -25.68
CA ILE A 438 20.92 7.81 -26.22
C ILE A 438 21.45 9.18 -25.77
N VAL A 439 22.07 9.26 -24.58
CA VAL A 439 23.14 10.27 -24.48
C VAL A 439 24.19 9.70 -25.42
N PRO A 440 24.78 10.52 -26.31
CA PRO A 440 25.97 10.13 -27.02
C PRO A 440 26.94 9.45 -26.05
N ALA A 441 27.74 8.52 -26.55
CA ALA A 441 28.92 8.01 -25.83
C ALA A 441 29.84 9.14 -25.31
N ASP A 442 29.58 10.38 -25.71
CA ASP A 442 30.20 11.64 -25.34
C ASP A 442 29.35 12.53 -24.41
N THR A 443 28.75 12.01 -23.32
CA THR A 443 28.55 12.93 -22.17
C THR A 443 29.95 13.19 -21.63
N PRO A 444 30.46 14.44 -21.60
CA PRO A 444 31.82 14.66 -21.14
C PRO A 444 31.91 14.19 -19.69
N VAL A 445 32.58 13.07 -19.46
CA VAL A 445 33.16 12.78 -18.16
C VAL A 445 34.04 13.99 -17.86
N PRO A 446 33.90 14.66 -16.70
CA PRO A 446 34.84 15.70 -16.33
C PRO A 446 36.27 15.15 -16.50
N ALA A 447 37.15 15.83 -17.24
CA ALA A 447 38.52 15.36 -17.52
C ALA A 447 39.36 15.08 -16.24
N ASP A 448 38.80 15.49 -15.11
CA ASP A 448 39.24 15.48 -13.74
C ASP A 448 38.66 14.32 -12.88
N GLY A 449 37.70 13.53 -13.38
CA GLY A 449 37.11 12.39 -12.67
C GLY A 449 38.01 11.15 -12.60
N VAL A 450 37.80 10.30 -11.57
CA VAL A 450 38.49 8.99 -11.45
C VAL A 450 37.48 7.85 -11.56
N SER A 451 37.82 6.80 -12.30
CA SER A 451 36.95 5.66 -12.58
C SER A 451 37.29 4.44 -11.70
N ALA A 452 36.27 3.64 -11.42
CA ALA A 452 36.39 2.32 -10.84
C ALA A 452 35.72 1.27 -11.72
N TYR A 453 36.26 0.05 -11.69
CA TYR A 453 35.74 -1.07 -12.45
C TYR A 453 34.58 -1.71 -11.69
N GLY A 454 33.58 -2.18 -12.43
CA GLY A 454 32.60 -3.14 -11.93
C GLY A 454 33.20 -4.54 -11.99
N LYS A 455 32.41 -5.56 -11.66
CA LYS A 455 32.86 -6.94 -11.84
C LYS A 455 31.78 -7.87 -12.37
N VAL A 456 32.24 -8.88 -13.07
CA VAL A 456 31.48 -10.07 -13.45
C VAL A 456 32.23 -11.30 -12.95
N ILE A 457 31.50 -12.28 -12.41
CA ILE A 457 32.07 -13.57 -12.03
C ILE A 457 31.71 -14.57 -13.13
N LEU A 458 32.74 -15.07 -13.82
CA LEU A 458 32.56 -16.04 -14.88
C LEU A 458 32.27 -17.41 -14.29
N LEU A 459 33.03 -17.83 -13.27
CA LEU A 459 32.84 -19.11 -12.55
C LEU A 459 33.25 -18.94 -11.09
N GLY A 460 32.66 -19.72 -10.18
CA GLY A 460 33.08 -19.78 -8.77
C GLY A 460 32.29 -18.91 -7.78
N GLU A 461 31.22 -18.23 -8.20
CA GLU A 461 30.37 -17.50 -7.26
C GLU A 461 29.71 -18.44 -6.24
N HIS A 462 29.40 -17.88 -5.06
CA HIS A 462 28.99 -18.58 -3.83
C HIS A 462 30.05 -19.53 -3.23
N ALA A 463 30.71 -20.37 -4.03
CA ALA A 463 31.74 -21.29 -3.56
C ALA A 463 32.99 -20.56 -3.01
N VAL A 464 33.37 -19.43 -3.60
CA VAL A 464 34.52 -18.60 -3.16
C VAL A 464 34.43 -18.13 -1.71
N VAL A 465 33.22 -17.99 -1.16
CA VAL A 465 33.03 -17.61 0.25
C VAL A 465 33.53 -18.72 1.19
N TYR A 466 33.52 -19.97 0.71
CA TYR A 466 33.90 -21.20 1.41
C TYR A 466 35.32 -21.67 1.04
N GLY A 467 36.13 -20.84 0.38
CA GLY A 467 37.54 -21.13 0.09
C GLY A 467 37.82 -21.73 -1.29
N SER A 468 36.81 -21.87 -2.15
CA SER A 468 36.99 -22.24 -3.56
C SER A 468 37.53 -21.08 -4.40
N HIS A 469 37.98 -21.39 -5.61
CA HIS A 469 38.42 -20.43 -6.61
C HIS A 469 37.22 -19.78 -7.32
N ALA A 470 37.39 -18.52 -7.70
CA ALA A 470 36.50 -17.82 -8.62
C ALA A 470 37.29 -17.08 -9.69
N ILE A 471 36.77 -17.11 -10.92
CA ILE A 471 37.25 -16.28 -12.01
C ILE A 471 36.38 -15.04 -12.05
N ALA A 472 36.99 -13.89 -11.77
CA ALA A 472 36.32 -12.61 -11.82
C ALA A 472 37.03 -11.67 -12.79
N ALA A 473 36.24 -10.91 -13.54
CA ALA A 473 36.72 -10.01 -14.58
C ALA A 473 36.14 -8.60 -14.41
N PRO A 474 36.90 -7.55 -14.79
CA PRO A 474 36.48 -6.17 -14.64
C PRO A 474 35.43 -5.80 -15.68
N ILE A 475 34.47 -4.97 -15.27
CA ILE A 475 33.57 -4.27 -16.20
C ILE A 475 34.08 -2.81 -16.26
N PRO A 476 34.60 -2.35 -17.42
CA PRO A 476 35.18 -1.01 -17.52
C PRO A 476 34.13 0.09 -17.29
N LEU A 477 34.62 1.23 -16.80
CA LEU A 477 33.87 2.49 -16.65
C LEU A 477 32.59 2.38 -15.80
N ALA A 478 32.55 1.49 -14.80
CA ALA A 478 31.33 1.22 -14.06
C ALA A 478 30.86 2.38 -13.18
N ILE A 479 31.77 3.10 -12.51
CA ILE A 479 31.44 4.26 -11.66
C ILE A 479 32.53 5.32 -11.79
N HIS A 480 32.12 6.57 -11.95
CA HIS A 480 33.00 7.74 -11.86
C HIS A 480 32.66 8.56 -10.62
N ALA A 481 33.67 9.14 -9.99
CA ALA A 481 33.48 10.12 -8.93
C ALA A 481 34.39 11.34 -9.12
N SER A 482 33.90 12.50 -8.71
CA SER A 482 34.64 13.75 -8.64
C SER A 482 34.36 14.47 -7.32
N VAL A 483 35.36 15.15 -6.79
CA VAL A 483 35.28 15.90 -5.53
C VAL A 483 35.49 17.38 -5.82
N LYS A 484 34.68 18.24 -5.19
CA LYS A 484 34.81 19.70 -5.24
C LYS A 484 34.78 20.25 -3.81
N ASP A 485 35.61 21.25 -3.52
CA ASP A 485 35.56 21.92 -2.22
C ASP A 485 34.30 22.76 -2.08
N MET A 486 33.76 22.85 -0.86
CA MET A 486 32.63 23.73 -0.56
C MET A 486 33.03 24.86 0.39
N PRO A 487 32.42 26.06 0.30
CA PRO A 487 32.74 27.18 1.16
C PRO A 487 32.37 26.98 2.65
N SER A 488 31.33 26.20 2.92
CA SER A 488 30.83 25.89 4.27
C SER A 488 29.94 24.65 4.23
N GLY A 489 29.73 23.98 5.38
CA GLY A 489 28.90 22.78 5.49
C GLY A 489 29.67 21.53 5.91
N GLY A 490 29.10 20.35 5.62
CA GLY A 490 29.72 19.05 5.84
C GLY A 490 30.10 18.36 4.52
N VAL A 491 30.26 17.04 4.56
CA VAL A 491 30.44 16.24 3.34
C VAL A 491 29.08 15.99 2.70
N GLU A 492 28.90 16.52 1.49
CA GLU A 492 27.75 16.26 0.61
C GLU A 492 28.14 15.27 -0.48
N MET A 493 27.25 14.31 -0.77
CA MET A 493 27.41 13.41 -1.89
C MET A 493 26.12 13.32 -2.69
N LEU A 494 26.25 13.45 -4.01
CA LEU A 494 25.17 13.30 -4.97
C LEU A 494 25.49 12.14 -5.90
N ILE A 495 24.62 11.13 -5.93
CA ILE A 495 24.68 10.04 -6.90
C ILE A 495 23.61 10.31 -7.95
N ALA A 496 23.97 11.07 -8.98
CA ALA A 496 23.03 11.70 -9.92
C ALA A 496 22.09 10.68 -10.58
N ARG A 497 22.62 9.56 -11.07
CA ARG A 497 21.84 8.52 -11.76
C ARG A 497 20.97 7.66 -10.84
N TRP A 498 21.22 7.68 -9.54
CA TRP A 498 20.43 6.95 -8.54
C TRP A 498 19.51 7.86 -7.72
N GLY A 499 19.53 9.18 -7.96
CA GLY A 499 18.70 10.16 -7.24
C GLY A 499 19.00 10.26 -5.74
N VAL A 500 20.19 9.83 -5.31
CA VAL A 500 20.56 9.80 -3.89
C VAL A 500 21.37 11.04 -3.54
N LYS A 501 20.84 11.87 -2.63
CA LYS A 501 21.61 12.93 -1.96
C LYS A 501 21.89 12.53 -0.51
N CYS A 502 23.16 12.44 -0.15
CA CYS A 502 23.62 12.10 1.19
C CYS A 502 24.29 13.31 1.83
N HIS A 503 23.92 13.61 3.07
CA HIS A 503 24.67 14.51 3.94
C HIS A 503 25.27 13.69 5.08
N PHE A 504 26.59 13.64 5.19
CA PHE A 504 27.24 12.78 6.18
C PHE A 504 27.31 13.50 7.53
N SER A 505 26.63 12.93 8.53
CA SER A 505 26.69 13.46 9.90
C SER A 505 28.09 13.26 10.51
N ARG A 506 28.52 14.23 11.32
CA ARG A 506 29.76 14.14 12.11
C ARG A 506 29.67 13.11 13.23
N ASP A 507 28.47 12.76 13.67
CA ASP A 507 28.23 11.71 14.67
C ASP A 507 27.99 10.34 14.00
N PRO A 508 28.91 9.36 14.16
CA PRO A 508 28.75 8.03 13.58
C PRO A 508 27.48 7.28 14.01
N ALA A 509 26.90 7.61 15.17
CA ALA A 509 25.70 6.97 15.69
C ALA A 509 24.42 7.40 14.94
N ARG A 510 24.44 8.55 14.28
CA ARG A 510 23.30 9.12 13.52
C ARG A 510 23.32 8.77 12.04
N ARG A 511 24.30 7.99 11.59
CA ARG A 511 24.47 7.61 10.18
C ARG A 511 23.61 6.38 9.85
N ASP A 512 22.88 6.44 8.74
CA ASP A 512 22.20 5.28 8.14
C ASP A 512 23.20 4.28 7.53
N SER A 513 22.75 3.12 7.05
CA SER A 513 23.64 2.03 6.60
C SER A 513 24.63 2.43 5.48
N ILE A 514 24.19 3.19 4.48
CA ILE A 514 25.05 3.71 3.40
C ILE A 514 26.04 4.77 3.95
N GLN A 515 25.55 5.63 4.85
CA GLN A 515 26.37 6.66 5.49
C GLN A 515 27.42 6.07 6.43
N LYS A 516 27.17 4.90 7.05
CA LYS A 516 28.14 4.18 7.88
C LYS A 516 29.29 3.59 7.07
N SER A 517 29.00 2.98 5.91
CA SER A 517 30.01 2.38 5.03
C SER A 517 30.93 3.42 4.40
N LEU A 518 30.36 4.45 3.75
CA LEU A 518 31.15 5.52 3.13
C LEU A 518 31.69 6.52 4.15
N GLY A 519 30.99 6.71 5.29
CA GLY A 519 31.47 7.51 6.42
C GLY A 519 32.81 7.02 6.98
N LEU A 520 33.03 5.70 6.97
CA LEU A 520 34.29 5.10 7.41
C LEU A 520 35.47 5.56 6.53
N ILE A 521 35.27 5.78 5.24
CA ILE A 521 36.30 6.30 4.34
C ILE A 521 36.72 7.70 4.81
N PHE A 522 35.74 8.58 5.05
CA PHE A 522 36.02 9.95 5.49
C PHE A 522 36.65 10.00 6.87
N ASP A 523 36.21 9.15 7.81
CA ASP A 523 36.80 9.09 9.15
C ASP A 523 38.25 8.59 9.10
N ARG A 524 38.52 7.54 8.30
CA ARG A 524 39.84 6.91 8.21
C ARG A 524 40.87 7.75 7.46
N LEU A 525 40.42 8.56 6.51
CA LEU A 525 41.25 9.55 5.83
C LEU A 525 41.32 10.90 6.57
N GLY A 526 40.59 11.08 7.67
CA GLY A 526 40.58 12.32 8.46
C GLY A 526 39.91 13.51 7.75
N LEU A 527 38.95 13.23 6.86
CA LEU A 527 38.34 14.20 5.95
C LEU A 527 36.90 14.61 6.32
N ILE A 528 36.29 14.00 7.34
CA ILE A 528 34.88 14.24 7.68
C ILE A 528 34.55 15.70 8.08
N GLU A 529 35.55 16.42 8.59
CA GLU A 529 35.42 17.84 8.99
C GLU A 529 35.63 18.82 7.81
N ARG A 530 36.03 18.34 6.63
CA ARG A 530 36.26 19.21 5.47
C ARG A 530 34.99 19.36 4.63
N PRO A 531 34.47 20.58 4.42
CA PRO A 531 33.32 20.79 3.55
C PRO A 531 33.66 20.44 2.10
N MET A 532 32.98 19.45 1.54
CA MET A 532 33.20 18.99 0.17
C MET A 532 31.94 18.40 -0.43
N HIS A 533 31.84 18.51 -1.75
CA HIS A 533 30.77 17.94 -2.56
C HIS A 533 31.34 16.84 -3.45
N ILE A 534 30.75 15.65 -3.38
CA ILE A 534 31.17 14.47 -4.12
C ILE A 534 30.08 14.12 -5.12
N GLU A 535 30.39 14.22 -6.41
CA GLU A 535 29.48 13.84 -7.49
C GLU A 535 29.86 12.46 -8.01
N VAL A 536 28.89 11.56 -8.05
CA VAL A 536 29.07 10.18 -8.50
C VAL A 536 28.18 9.90 -9.70
N PHE A 537 28.78 9.34 -10.75
CA PHE A 537 28.14 8.97 -12.01
C PHE A 537 28.27 7.45 -12.21
N PRO A 538 27.29 6.66 -11.75
CA PRO A 538 27.29 5.22 -11.95
C PRO A 538 26.79 4.85 -13.35
N ASN A 539 27.64 4.20 -14.14
CA ASN A 539 27.26 3.64 -15.44
C ASN A 539 26.60 2.26 -15.32
N VAL A 540 26.72 1.60 -14.15
CA VAL A 540 26.03 0.35 -13.82
C VAL A 540 24.79 0.58 -12.94
N PRO A 541 23.69 -0.17 -13.15
CA PRO A 541 22.50 -0.10 -12.28
C PRO A 541 22.77 -0.59 -10.85
N ARG A 542 22.02 -0.04 -9.89
CA ARG A 542 22.15 -0.38 -8.46
C ARG A 542 21.70 -1.80 -8.16
N ALA A 543 22.41 -2.48 -7.25
CA ALA A 543 22.02 -3.78 -6.66
C ALA A 543 21.80 -4.94 -7.66
N MET A 544 22.55 -4.97 -8.77
CA MET A 544 22.42 -6.01 -9.81
C MET A 544 23.51 -7.10 -9.80
N GLY A 545 24.29 -7.23 -8.71
CA GLY A 545 25.37 -8.23 -8.63
C GLY A 545 26.67 -7.85 -9.37
N LEU A 546 26.73 -6.69 -10.03
CA LEU A 546 27.88 -6.24 -10.85
C LEU A 546 28.93 -5.41 -10.10
N GLY A 547 28.87 -5.34 -8.76
CA GLY A 547 29.93 -4.68 -7.97
C GLY A 547 29.77 -3.20 -7.74
N GLY A 548 28.57 -2.65 -7.93
CA GLY A 548 28.31 -1.24 -7.71
C GLY A 548 28.73 -0.70 -6.33
N SER A 549 28.62 -1.49 -5.26
CA SER A 549 29.01 -1.05 -3.90
C SER A 549 30.54 -0.90 -3.75
N ALA A 550 31.28 -1.96 -4.09
CA ALA A 550 32.74 -1.93 -4.06
C ALA A 550 33.32 -0.91 -5.06
N ALA A 551 32.77 -0.84 -6.28
CA ALA A 551 33.18 0.14 -7.29
C ALA A 551 32.92 1.57 -6.82
N LEU A 552 31.84 1.82 -6.08
CA LEU A 552 31.53 3.13 -5.52
C LEU A 552 32.57 3.53 -4.48
N ALA A 553 32.90 2.61 -3.57
CA ALA A 553 33.93 2.85 -2.55
C ALA A 553 35.29 3.15 -3.20
N VAL A 554 35.71 2.36 -4.20
CA VAL A 554 36.98 2.58 -4.92
C VAL A 554 36.97 3.92 -5.65
N ALA A 555 35.89 4.26 -6.37
CA ALA A 555 35.80 5.52 -7.10
C ALA A 555 35.89 6.73 -6.16
N VAL A 556 35.20 6.68 -5.02
CA VAL A 556 35.24 7.74 -4.00
C VAL A 556 36.62 7.84 -3.37
N VAL A 557 37.24 6.73 -2.95
CA VAL A 557 38.60 6.75 -2.37
C VAL A 557 39.60 7.34 -3.36
N ARG A 558 39.57 6.91 -4.62
CA ARG A 558 40.48 7.44 -5.65
C ARG A 558 40.23 8.91 -5.98
N ALA A 559 38.97 9.35 -5.99
CA ALA A 559 38.65 10.75 -6.19
C ALA A 559 39.13 11.63 -5.02
N LEU A 560 39.02 11.14 -3.78
CA LEU A 560 39.57 11.82 -2.59
C LEU A 560 41.10 11.85 -2.60
N ASP A 561 41.75 10.73 -2.94
CA ASP A 561 43.21 10.64 -3.07
C ASP A 561 43.74 11.63 -4.11
N ARG A 562 43.11 11.71 -5.28
CA ARG A 562 43.47 12.67 -6.34
C ARG A 562 43.26 14.12 -5.90
N HIS A 563 42.12 14.42 -5.27
CA HIS A 563 41.76 15.80 -4.86
C HIS A 563 42.63 16.30 -3.72
N PHE A 564 42.85 15.49 -2.68
CA PHE A 564 43.64 15.86 -1.51
C PHE A 564 45.12 15.46 -1.58
N LYS A 565 45.55 14.78 -2.66
CA LYS A 565 46.92 14.31 -2.90
C LYS A 565 47.46 13.46 -1.74
N LEU A 566 46.70 12.44 -1.34
CA LEU A 566 47.00 11.61 -0.16
C LEU A 566 48.11 10.59 -0.42
N GLY A 567 48.33 10.19 -1.68
CA GLY A 567 49.40 9.29 -2.10
C GLY A 567 49.10 7.81 -1.81
N LEU A 568 47.82 7.41 -1.85
CA LEU A 568 47.41 6.05 -1.55
C LEU A 568 47.86 5.05 -2.62
N THR A 569 48.38 3.90 -2.19
CA THR A 569 48.66 2.76 -3.06
C THR A 569 47.37 1.99 -3.40
N ASP A 570 47.35 1.23 -4.50
CA ASP A 570 46.18 0.40 -4.85
C ASP A 570 45.85 -0.64 -3.76
N ASP A 571 46.85 -1.14 -3.03
CA ASP A 571 46.62 -2.03 -1.88
C ASP A 571 45.87 -1.32 -0.74
N GLU A 572 46.17 -0.04 -0.48
CA GLU A 572 45.48 0.77 0.52
C GLU A 572 44.05 1.12 0.06
N VAL A 573 43.86 1.44 -1.22
CA VAL A 573 42.53 1.66 -1.83
C VAL A 573 41.68 0.39 -1.71
N ASN A 574 42.25 -0.77 -2.04
CA ASN A 574 41.60 -2.06 -1.92
C ASN A 574 41.23 -2.39 -0.47
N ALA A 575 42.12 -2.13 0.49
CA ALA A 575 41.87 -2.37 1.91
C ALA A 575 40.74 -1.48 2.46
N LEU A 576 40.66 -0.21 2.05
CA LEU A 576 39.57 0.70 2.41
C LEU A 576 38.24 0.23 1.82
N ALA A 577 38.20 -0.11 0.53
CA ALA A 577 37.01 -0.63 -0.14
C ALA A 577 36.52 -1.96 0.49
N TYR A 578 37.44 -2.86 0.87
CA TYR A 578 37.11 -4.10 1.58
C TYR A 578 36.47 -3.84 2.95
N GLN A 579 36.94 -2.83 3.70
CA GLN A 579 36.34 -2.45 4.98
C GLN A 579 34.91 -1.92 4.79
N CYS A 580 34.67 -1.11 3.76
CA CYS A 580 33.32 -0.66 3.39
C CYS A 580 32.39 -1.84 3.08
N GLU A 581 32.86 -2.81 2.29
CA GLU A 581 32.09 -4.02 1.97
C GLU A 581 31.82 -4.88 3.22
N ARG A 582 32.75 -4.94 4.17
CA ARG A 582 32.54 -5.63 5.46
C ARG A 582 31.46 -4.96 6.30
N VAL A 583 31.41 -3.62 6.31
CA VAL A 583 30.35 -2.88 7.01
C VAL A 583 29.00 -3.05 6.33
N ALA A 584 28.97 -3.08 4.99
CA ALA A 584 27.73 -3.21 4.21
C ALA A 584 27.15 -4.64 4.18
N HIS A 585 28.02 -5.66 4.09
CA HIS A 585 27.61 -7.05 3.81
C HIS A 585 28.09 -8.06 4.86
N GLY A 586 28.83 -7.63 5.89
CA GLY A 586 29.27 -8.45 7.03
C GLY A 586 30.46 -9.37 6.72
N SER A 587 30.28 -10.32 5.80
CA SER A 587 31.29 -11.32 5.41
C SER A 587 31.52 -11.37 3.90
N PRO A 588 32.01 -10.28 3.28
CA PRO A 588 32.33 -10.27 1.85
C PRO A 588 33.43 -11.29 1.51
N SER A 589 33.41 -11.82 0.29
CA SER A 589 34.47 -12.72 -0.20
C SER A 589 35.79 -11.98 -0.45
N GLY A 590 35.73 -10.69 -0.77
CA GLY A 590 36.88 -9.84 -1.11
C GLY A 590 37.17 -9.73 -2.61
N VAL A 591 36.42 -10.46 -3.46
CA VAL A 591 36.61 -10.45 -4.92
C VAL A 591 36.15 -9.12 -5.53
N ASP A 592 35.07 -8.55 -5.00
CA ASP A 592 34.41 -7.34 -5.52
C ASP A 592 35.33 -6.12 -5.51
N ASN A 593 35.91 -5.81 -4.34
CA ASN A 593 36.87 -4.72 -4.16
C ASN A 593 38.18 -4.98 -4.92
N THR A 594 38.66 -6.23 -4.94
CA THR A 594 39.90 -6.58 -5.65
C THR A 594 39.79 -6.27 -7.14
N VAL A 595 38.72 -6.74 -7.80
CA VAL A 595 38.51 -6.47 -9.23
C VAL A 595 38.24 -5.00 -9.49
N ALA A 596 37.44 -4.34 -8.63
CA ALA A 596 37.13 -2.91 -8.76
C ALA A 596 38.38 -2.02 -8.68
N THR A 597 39.35 -2.39 -7.84
CA THR A 597 40.62 -1.67 -7.68
C THR A 597 41.59 -2.00 -8.80
N PHE A 598 41.98 -3.27 -8.97
CA PHE A 598 43.08 -3.62 -9.87
C PHE A 598 42.70 -3.64 -11.35
N GLY A 599 41.40 -3.78 -11.67
CA GLY A 599 40.93 -3.73 -13.06
C GLY A 599 41.48 -4.87 -13.94
N LYS A 600 41.78 -6.02 -13.35
CA LYS A 600 42.37 -7.19 -14.03
C LYS A 600 41.48 -8.41 -13.91
N THR A 601 41.52 -9.28 -14.92
CA THR A 601 40.89 -10.61 -14.83
C THR A 601 41.74 -11.50 -13.93
N VAL A 602 41.14 -12.05 -12.88
CA VAL A 602 41.85 -12.77 -11.82
C VAL A 602 41.19 -14.10 -11.52
N LEU A 603 42.03 -15.09 -11.20
CA LEU A 603 41.65 -16.25 -10.42
C LEU A 603 41.86 -15.89 -8.95
N TYR A 604 40.76 -15.81 -8.21
CA TYR A 604 40.70 -15.38 -6.82
C TYR A 604 40.37 -16.56 -5.93
N GLN A 605 41.14 -16.77 -4.87
CA GLN A 605 40.81 -17.70 -3.81
C GLN A 605 40.87 -16.99 -2.46
N ARG A 606 39.80 -17.12 -1.68
CA ARG A 606 39.77 -16.60 -0.32
C ARG A 606 40.61 -17.50 0.59
N ASP A 607 41.50 -16.89 1.36
CA ASP A 607 42.24 -17.60 2.41
C ASP A 607 41.31 -17.97 3.59
N ALA A 608 41.24 -19.26 3.90
CA ALA A 608 40.47 -19.82 5.02
C ALA A 608 40.97 -19.37 6.40
N ALA A 609 42.25 -18.98 6.52
CA ALA A 609 42.86 -18.47 7.75
C ALA A 609 42.73 -16.94 7.94
N GLY A 610 42.20 -16.22 6.95
CA GLY A 610 41.85 -14.80 7.05
C GLY A 610 43.02 -13.81 6.94
N ALA A 611 44.17 -14.21 6.39
CA ALA A 611 45.34 -13.34 6.24
C ALA A 611 45.29 -12.51 4.94
N LYS A 612 45.54 -13.13 3.78
CA LYS A 612 45.54 -12.46 2.47
C LYS A 612 45.04 -13.45 1.40
N PRO A 613 44.09 -13.05 0.53
CA PRO A 613 43.60 -13.92 -0.53
C PRO A 613 44.71 -14.24 -1.54
N ASP A 614 44.65 -15.42 -2.14
CA ASP A 614 45.47 -15.75 -3.31
C ASP A 614 44.83 -15.14 -4.56
N ILE A 615 45.60 -14.35 -5.29
CA ILE A 615 45.15 -13.59 -6.45
C ILE A 615 46.16 -13.84 -7.56
N ARG A 616 45.74 -14.60 -8.58
CA ARG A 616 46.52 -14.84 -9.79
C ARG A 616 45.89 -14.11 -10.96
N GLU A 617 46.63 -13.20 -11.59
CA GLU A 617 46.22 -12.59 -12.84
C GLU A 617 46.15 -13.64 -13.96
N LEU A 618 45.02 -13.69 -14.68
CA LEU A 618 44.82 -14.59 -15.81
C LEU A 618 45.15 -13.83 -17.10
N LYS A 619 46.13 -14.35 -17.86
CA LYS A 619 46.46 -13.83 -19.19
C LYS A 619 45.53 -14.46 -20.21
N LEU A 620 44.58 -13.69 -20.71
CA LEU A 620 43.62 -14.17 -21.70
C LEU A 620 44.31 -14.47 -23.03
N GLY A 621 44.00 -15.62 -23.63
CA GLY A 621 44.56 -16.02 -24.93
C GLY A 621 44.00 -15.24 -26.12
N GLY A 622 42.97 -14.40 -25.90
CA GLY A 622 42.35 -13.53 -26.88
C GLY A 622 41.06 -12.90 -26.33
N SER A 623 40.33 -12.16 -27.18
CA SER A 623 39.11 -11.46 -26.78
C SER A 623 37.98 -12.43 -26.40
N VAL A 624 37.29 -12.15 -25.29
CA VAL A 624 36.17 -12.95 -24.77
C VAL A 624 34.91 -12.08 -24.82
N PRO A 625 34.06 -12.24 -25.86
CA PRO A 625 32.88 -11.40 -26.02
C PRO A 625 31.73 -11.86 -25.14
N LEU A 626 31.25 -10.98 -24.26
CA LEU A 626 30.22 -11.24 -23.28
C LEU A 626 29.00 -10.35 -23.47
N VAL A 627 27.84 -10.84 -23.02
CA VAL A 627 26.62 -10.06 -22.80
C VAL A 627 26.22 -10.19 -21.35
N ILE A 628 25.97 -9.05 -20.70
CA ILE A 628 25.40 -9.00 -19.35
C ILE A 628 23.93 -8.63 -19.47
N GLY A 629 23.06 -9.58 -19.10
CA GLY A 629 21.61 -9.37 -19.01
C GLY A 629 21.21 -8.99 -17.58
N ILE A 630 20.33 -8.01 -17.42
CA ILE A 630 19.93 -7.45 -16.12
C ILE A 630 18.43 -7.64 -15.94
N SER A 631 18.05 -8.36 -14.88
CA SER A 631 16.66 -8.76 -14.61
C SER A 631 15.75 -7.60 -14.16
N GLY A 632 16.31 -6.45 -13.78
CA GLY A 632 15.56 -5.33 -13.20
C GLY A 632 15.06 -5.59 -11.77
N ARG A 633 15.31 -6.78 -11.20
CA ARG A 633 15.01 -7.12 -9.80
C ARG A 633 16.26 -6.98 -8.95
N GLU A 634 16.19 -6.16 -7.91
CA GLU A 634 17.31 -5.99 -6.97
C GLU A 634 17.65 -7.32 -6.29
N SER A 635 18.93 -7.69 -6.28
CA SER A 635 19.40 -8.88 -5.58
C SER A 635 19.54 -8.60 -4.08
N LEU A 636 18.86 -9.36 -3.23
CA LEU A 636 19.12 -9.38 -1.79
C LEU A 636 20.28 -10.33 -1.46
N THR A 637 21.50 -10.03 -1.96
CA THR A 637 22.70 -10.88 -1.86
C THR A 637 22.92 -11.45 -0.45
N ALA A 638 22.73 -10.65 0.60
CA ALA A 638 22.89 -11.10 1.99
C ALA A 638 21.89 -12.19 2.39
N ARG A 639 20.64 -12.12 1.89
CA ARG A 639 19.61 -13.14 2.14
C ARG A 639 19.93 -14.43 1.39
N THR A 640 20.32 -14.33 0.12
CA THR A 640 20.67 -15.50 -0.70
C THR A 640 21.88 -16.25 -0.13
N VAL A 641 22.95 -15.52 0.23
CA VAL A 641 24.13 -16.10 0.91
C VAL A 641 23.76 -16.69 2.27
N GLY A 642 22.90 -16.01 3.06
CA GLY A 642 22.42 -16.52 4.34
C GLY A 642 21.61 -17.81 4.23
N ASN A 643 20.80 -17.95 3.17
CA ASN A 643 20.04 -19.17 2.88
C ASN A 643 20.97 -20.35 2.54
N VAL A 644 21.97 -20.13 1.67
CA VAL A 644 22.98 -21.15 1.33
C VAL A 644 23.75 -21.56 2.58
N ARG A 645 24.20 -20.59 3.39
CA ARG A 645 24.91 -20.87 4.65
C ARG A 645 24.07 -21.71 5.62
N SER A 646 22.79 -21.38 5.75
CA SER A 646 21.86 -22.14 6.61
C SER A 646 21.62 -23.56 6.08
N ALA A 647 21.63 -23.74 4.76
CA ALA A 647 21.45 -25.05 4.15
C ALA A 647 22.72 -25.91 4.23
N TRP A 648 23.91 -25.32 4.04
CA TRP A 648 25.20 -25.97 4.28
C TRP A 648 25.32 -26.44 5.73
N MET A 649 24.97 -25.61 6.73
CA MET A 649 25.00 -26.04 8.14
C MET A 649 24.09 -27.26 8.44
N ARG A 650 23.01 -27.46 7.67
CA ARG A 650 22.12 -28.62 7.83
C ARG A 650 22.66 -29.87 7.15
N ASN A 651 23.42 -29.74 6.08
CA ASN A 651 24.02 -30.87 5.36
C ASN A 651 25.37 -30.48 4.74
N PRO A 652 26.46 -30.44 5.53
CA PRO A 652 27.75 -29.94 5.07
C PRO A 652 28.30 -30.73 3.88
N ALA A 653 28.31 -32.06 3.98
CA ALA A 653 28.88 -32.95 2.96
C ALA A 653 28.25 -32.78 1.57
N LEU A 654 26.93 -32.58 1.50
CA LEU A 654 26.23 -32.35 0.22
C LEU A 654 26.68 -31.03 -0.43
N TYR A 655 26.71 -29.95 0.36
CA TYR A 655 27.04 -28.62 -0.14
C TYR A 655 28.54 -28.47 -0.43
N GLU A 656 29.41 -29.09 0.36
CA GLU A 656 30.85 -29.20 0.09
C GLU A 656 31.11 -29.92 -1.23
N GLY A 657 30.40 -31.03 -1.51
CA GLY A 657 30.49 -31.69 -2.81
C GLY A 657 30.04 -30.83 -4.00
N ILE A 658 29.11 -29.89 -3.79
CA ILE A 658 28.73 -28.90 -4.81
C ILE A 658 29.83 -27.84 -4.96
N PHE A 659 30.39 -27.33 -3.86
CA PHE A 659 31.46 -26.34 -3.88
C PHE A 659 32.74 -26.90 -4.53
N GLU A 660 33.12 -28.14 -4.27
CA GLU A 660 34.23 -28.82 -4.94
C GLU A 660 34.02 -28.94 -6.44
N GLN A 661 32.79 -29.21 -6.89
CA GLN A 661 32.49 -29.25 -8.32
C GLN A 661 32.63 -27.87 -8.96
N ILE A 662 32.07 -26.83 -8.31
CA ILE A 662 32.21 -25.44 -8.78
C ILE A 662 33.69 -25.02 -8.82
N ASP A 663 34.49 -25.43 -7.84
CA ASP A 663 35.93 -25.17 -7.78
C ASP A 663 36.69 -25.78 -8.98
N ARG A 664 36.40 -27.05 -9.30
CA ARG A 664 36.98 -27.72 -10.48
C ARG A 664 36.59 -27.02 -11.78
N LEU A 665 35.33 -26.58 -11.91
CA LEU A 665 34.88 -25.81 -13.08
C LEU A 665 35.66 -24.49 -13.18
N ALA A 666 35.88 -23.78 -12.08
CA ALA A 666 36.65 -22.53 -12.07
C ALA A 666 38.12 -22.77 -12.49
N LEU A 667 38.77 -23.82 -12.01
CA LEU A 667 40.15 -24.14 -12.41
C LEU A 667 40.26 -24.55 -13.89
N GLN A 668 39.31 -25.36 -14.39
CA GLN A 668 39.23 -25.71 -15.81
C GLN A 668 38.91 -24.49 -16.68
N GLY A 669 38.02 -23.61 -16.22
CA GLY A 669 37.68 -22.38 -16.92
C GLY A 669 38.86 -21.43 -17.03
N ALA A 670 39.77 -21.43 -16.05
CA ALA A 670 40.98 -20.62 -16.09
C ALA A 670 41.92 -21.11 -17.20
N GLN A 671 42.08 -22.43 -17.32
CA GLN A 671 42.84 -23.06 -18.40
C GLN A 671 42.20 -22.77 -19.77
N ALA A 672 40.87 -22.86 -19.87
CA ALA A 672 40.13 -22.55 -21.09
C ALA A 672 40.31 -21.07 -21.52
N LEU A 673 40.27 -20.13 -20.57
CA LEU A 673 40.52 -18.70 -20.83
C LEU A 673 41.96 -18.42 -21.28
N GLU A 674 42.96 -19.04 -20.64
CA GLU A 674 44.38 -18.92 -21.00
C GLU A 674 44.66 -19.54 -22.38
N GLY A 675 44.00 -20.65 -22.71
CA GLY A 675 44.09 -21.35 -24.00
C GLY A 675 43.17 -20.82 -25.11
N HIS A 676 42.33 -19.82 -24.82
CA HIS A 676 41.30 -19.29 -25.72
C HIS A 676 40.27 -20.32 -26.22
N ASP A 677 39.95 -21.33 -25.41
CA ASP A 677 38.90 -22.32 -25.71
C ASP A 677 37.53 -21.81 -25.20
N LEU A 678 36.90 -20.96 -26.01
CA LEU A 678 35.59 -20.37 -25.68
C LEU A 678 34.45 -21.40 -25.65
N GLN A 679 34.56 -22.49 -26.41
CA GLN A 679 33.56 -23.55 -26.42
C GLN A 679 33.57 -24.27 -25.07
N GLN A 680 34.76 -24.69 -24.62
CA GLN A 680 34.91 -25.32 -23.32
C GLN A 680 34.47 -24.38 -22.19
N LEU A 681 34.82 -23.09 -22.25
CA LEU A 681 34.37 -22.11 -21.26
C LEU A 681 32.83 -22.01 -21.20
N GLY A 682 32.17 -21.97 -22.37
CA GLY A 682 30.70 -21.93 -22.46
C GLY A 682 30.04 -23.14 -21.82
N ASP A 683 30.55 -24.34 -22.09
CA ASP A 683 30.06 -25.58 -21.51
C ASP A 683 30.20 -25.59 -19.97
N LEU A 684 31.37 -25.15 -19.47
CA LEU A 684 31.62 -25.02 -18.02
C LEU A 684 30.68 -24.01 -17.36
N MET A 685 30.39 -22.88 -18.01
CA MET A 685 29.41 -21.89 -17.53
C MET A 685 28.01 -22.49 -17.42
N ASN A 686 27.59 -23.30 -18.39
CA ASN A 686 26.27 -23.93 -18.38
C ASN A 686 26.12 -24.95 -17.25
N VAL A 687 27.14 -25.79 -17.02
CA VAL A 687 27.18 -26.74 -15.91
C VAL A 687 27.17 -25.99 -14.57
N CYS A 688 27.97 -24.93 -14.46
CA CYS A 688 28.02 -24.09 -13.26
C CYS A 688 26.63 -23.51 -12.93
N HIS A 689 25.88 -23.03 -13.93
CA HIS A 689 24.51 -22.54 -13.72
C HIS A 689 23.58 -23.61 -13.10
N GLY A 690 23.70 -24.86 -13.55
CA GLY A 690 22.96 -25.99 -12.97
C GLY A 690 23.30 -26.22 -11.48
N LEU A 691 24.57 -26.11 -11.12
CA LEU A 691 25.02 -26.22 -9.73
C LEU A 691 24.50 -25.06 -8.87
N LEU A 692 24.46 -23.83 -9.40
CA LEU A 692 23.87 -22.68 -8.71
C LEU A 692 22.36 -22.84 -8.50
N ASN A 693 21.66 -23.42 -9.49
CA ASN A 693 20.26 -23.81 -9.32
C ASN A 693 20.07 -24.82 -8.19
N ALA A 694 20.98 -25.80 -8.04
CA ALA A 694 20.97 -26.73 -6.91
C ALA A 694 21.18 -26.02 -5.56
N LEU A 695 21.99 -24.95 -5.53
CA LEU A 695 22.14 -24.07 -4.37
C LEU A 695 20.91 -23.18 -4.10
N ARG A 696 19.91 -23.19 -4.99
CA ARG A 696 18.67 -22.37 -4.94
C ARG A 696 18.93 -20.87 -4.92
N VAL A 697 19.93 -20.43 -5.67
CA VAL A 697 20.31 -19.01 -5.77
C VAL A 697 19.81 -18.32 -7.03
N SER A 698 19.17 -19.04 -7.96
CA SER A 698 18.55 -18.42 -9.15
C SER A 698 17.12 -17.93 -8.90
N SER A 699 16.55 -17.22 -9.87
CA SER A 699 15.16 -16.75 -9.89
C SER A 699 14.54 -16.97 -11.27
N ARG A 700 13.22 -16.89 -11.36
CA ARG A 700 12.50 -17.04 -12.63
C ARG A 700 13.05 -16.13 -13.73
N GLU A 701 13.34 -14.87 -13.39
CA GLU A 701 13.84 -13.88 -14.34
C GLU A 701 15.29 -14.17 -14.79
N LEU A 702 16.13 -14.70 -13.89
CA LEU A 702 17.48 -15.14 -14.25
C LEU A 702 17.45 -16.39 -15.14
N GLU A 703 16.55 -17.34 -14.87
CA GLU A 703 16.36 -18.52 -15.71
C GLU A 703 15.88 -18.13 -17.11
N GLU A 704 14.92 -17.21 -17.20
CA GLU A 704 14.42 -16.69 -18.49
C GLU A 704 15.54 -16.00 -19.27
N LEU A 705 16.35 -15.15 -18.63
CA LEU A 705 17.50 -14.51 -19.26
C LEU A 705 18.56 -15.52 -19.75
N VAL A 706 18.86 -16.56 -18.96
CA VAL A 706 19.80 -17.62 -19.35
C VAL A 706 19.26 -18.41 -20.54
N GLN A 707 17.96 -18.72 -20.53
CA GLN A 707 17.30 -19.41 -21.63
C GLN A 707 17.35 -18.57 -22.91
N LEU A 708 16.95 -17.29 -22.84
CA LEU A 708 16.99 -16.35 -23.97
C LEU A 708 18.39 -16.24 -24.56
N ALA A 709 19.43 -16.16 -23.72
CA ALA A 709 20.81 -16.11 -24.18
C ALA A 709 21.21 -17.36 -24.98
N ARG A 710 20.92 -18.55 -24.45
CA ARG A 710 21.28 -19.83 -25.07
C ARG A 710 20.50 -20.07 -26.36
N GLU A 711 19.20 -19.83 -26.37
CA GLU A 711 18.35 -19.99 -27.56
C GLU A 711 18.73 -19.06 -28.70
N ASN A 712 19.38 -17.93 -28.38
CA ASN A 712 19.85 -16.95 -29.36
C ASN A 712 21.35 -17.04 -29.66
N GLY A 713 22.00 -18.13 -29.26
CA GLY A 713 23.35 -18.47 -29.73
C GLY A 713 24.51 -18.09 -28.81
N ALA A 714 24.26 -17.90 -27.50
CA ALA A 714 25.32 -17.89 -26.51
C ALA A 714 25.89 -19.30 -26.29
N LEU A 715 27.22 -19.45 -26.28
CA LEU A 715 27.88 -20.73 -26.00
C LEU A 715 27.63 -21.19 -24.56
N GLY A 716 27.61 -20.24 -23.63
CA GLY A 716 27.26 -20.48 -22.24
C GLY A 716 26.65 -19.27 -21.57
N ALA A 717 25.70 -19.48 -20.67
CA ALA A 717 25.07 -18.41 -19.91
C ALA A 717 24.75 -18.85 -18.48
N LYS A 718 24.93 -17.94 -17.53
CA LYS A 718 24.66 -18.19 -16.11
C LYS A 718 24.44 -16.91 -15.33
N LEU A 719 23.86 -17.02 -14.14
CA LEU A 719 23.81 -15.89 -13.21
C LEU A 719 25.23 -15.43 -12.80
N THR A 720 25.36 -14.15 -12.43
CA THR A 720 26.60 -13.60 -11.86
C THR A 720 26.30 -12.83 -10.58
N GLY A 721 27.17 -12.98 -9.57
CA GLY A 721 27.02 -12.33 -8.27
C GLY A 721 26.15 -13.13 -7.28
N GLY A 722 25.35 -12.41 -6.48
CA GLY A 722 24.69 -12.97 -5.29
C GLY A 722 23.47 -13.86 -5.53
N GLY A 723 22.82 -13.77 -6.70
CA GLY A 723 21.60 -14.50 -7.00
C GLY A 723 20.34 -13.97 -6.29
N GLY A 724 19.17 -14.53 -6.62
CA GLY A 724 17.84 -14.11 -6.14
C GLY A 724 17.29 -12.86 -6.85
N GLY A 725 17.84 -12.53 -8.02
CA GLY A 725 17.69 -11.29 -8.78
C GLY A 725 19.06 -10.87 -9.35
N GLY A 726 19.15 -9.68 -9.94
CA GLY A 726 20.41 -9.13 -10.46
C GLY A 726 20.67 -9.45 -11.93
N SER A 727 21.86 -9.96 -12.24
CA SER A 727 22.34 -10.10 -13.61
C SER A 727 22.80 -11.52 -13.97
N ILE A 728 22.78 -11.81 -15.26
CA ILE A 728 23.43 -12.96 -15.88
C ILE A 728 24.62 -12.50 -16.72
N VAL A 729 25.54 -13.43 -17.01
CA VAL A 729 26.60 -13.29 -18.00
C VAL A 729 26.47 -14.40 -19.04
N ALA A 730 26.55 -14.02 -20.32
CA ALA A 730 26.49 -14.91 -21.46
C ALA A 730 27.72 -14.74 -22.36
N LEU A 731 28.30 -15.84 -22.81
CA LEU A 731 29.45 -15.89 -23.72
C LEU A 731 28.97 -15.95 -25.16
N CYS A 732 29.25 -14.90 -25.93
CA CYS A 732 28.62 -14.63 -27.22
C CYS A 732 29.64 -14.25 -28.32
N PRO A 733 30.49 -15.18 -28.79
CA PRO A 733 31.51 -14.87 -29.79
C PRO A 733 30.95 -14.41 -31.14
N GLU A 734 29.79 -14.93 -31.56
CA GLU A 734 29.21 -14.62 -32.88
C GLU A 734 27.84 -13.90 -32.80
N ASN A 735 26.98 -14.27 -31.85
CA ASN A 735 25.57 -13.86 -31.83
C ASN A 735 25.25 -12.75 -30.82
N ARG A 736 26.22 -11.90 -30.50
CA ARG A 736 26.13 -10.90 -29.42
C ARG A 736 24.93 -9.96 -29.55
N ASP A 737 24.74 -9.36 -30.73
CA ASP A 737 23.65 -8.40 -30.95
C ASP A 737 22.27 -9.06 -30.93
N ARG A 738 22.19 -10.30 -31.43
CA ARG A 738 20.96 -11.11 -31.40
C ARG A 738 20.55 -11.44 -29.96
N VAL A 739 21.50 -11.82 -29.13
CA VAL A 739 21.25 -12.09 -27.70
C VAL A 739 20.80 -10.82 -26.97
N ILE A 740 21.43 -9.67 -27.24
CA ILE A 740 21.03 -8.37 -26.67
C ILE A 740 19.62 -7.99 -27.11
N ALA A 741 19.28 -8.15 -28.39
CA ALA A 741 17.94 -7.87 -28.92
C ALA A 741 16.87 -8.74 -28.25
N ALA A 742 17.11 -10.05 -28.17
CA ALA A 742 16.17 -10.98 -27.53
C ALA A 742 15.91 -10.65 -26.05
N MET A 743 16.93 -10.24 -25.30
CA MET A 743 16.76 -9.80 -23.91
C MET A 743 15.94 -8.50 -23.82
N ARG A 744 16.20 -7.53 -24.72
CA ARG A 744 15.47 -6.26 -24.74
C ARG A 744 14.01 -6.42 -25.14
N ASP A 745 13.73 -7.27 -26.12
CA ASP A 745 12.36 -7.57 -26.57
C ASP A 745 11.53 -8.25 -25.47
N ALA A 746 12.18 -9.05 -24.62
CA ALA A 746 11.58 -9.64 -23.42
C ALA A 746 11.45 -8.65 -22.23
N GLY A 747 11.86 -7.38 -22.40
CA GLY A 747 11.73 -6.33 -21.39
C GLY A 747 12.91 -6.23 -20.41
N TYR A 748 14.02 -6.92 -20.66
CA TYR A 748 15.23 -6.87 -19.84
C TYR A 748 16.28 -5.89 -20.38
N GLN A 749 17.20 -5.43 -19.53
CA GLN A 749 18.35 -4.64 -20.00
C GLN A 749 19.51 -5.56 -20.36
N ALA A 750 20.28 -5.20 -21.39
CA ALA A 750 21.45 -5.95 -21.79
C ALA A 750 22.57 -5.02 -22.28
N MET A 751 23.82 -5.36 -21.92
CA MET A 751 25.04 -4.66 -22.34
C MET A 751 26.10 -5.64 -22.86
N ALA A 752 26.85 -5.22 -23.87
CA ALA A 752 28.03 -5.94 -24.36
C ALA A 752 29.26 -5.59 -23.51
N VAL A 753 30.09 -6.58 -23.23
CA VAL A 753 31.38 -6.42 -22.55
C VAL A 753 32.38 -7.34 -23.22
N ASP A 754 33.55 -6.82 -23.60
CA ASP A 754 34.65 -7.63 -24.13
C ASP A 754 35.77 -7.68 -23.09
N LEU A 755 36.27 -8.89 -22.80
CA LEU A 755 37.45 -9.08 -21.95
C LEU A 755 38.67 -9.41 -22.83
N GLY A 756 39.81 -8.77 -22.57
CA GLY A 756 41.08 -9.06 -23.26
C GLY A 756 41.47 -8.01 -24.28
#